data_AF-V4HJZ2-F1
#
_entry.id   AF-V4HJZ2-F1
#
_cell.length_a   1.000
_cell.length_b   1.000
_cell.length_c   1.000
_cell.angle_alpha   90.00
_cell.angle_beta   90.00
_cell.angle_gamma   90.00
#
_symmetry.space_group_name_H-M   'P 1'
#
loop_
_entity.id
_entity.type
_entity.pdbx_description
1 polymer ?
#
loop_
_entity_poly.entity_id
_entity_poly.type
_entity_poly.pdbx_seq_one_letter_code
_entity_poly.pdbx_strand_id
1 'polypeptide(L)'
;MRIFNNLKLRWKLLSIALIPLVFMVALAIDKVFESQQLERENAKLLLLTQLSVLANEFVHEMQKERGATAGFLGSKGAKFSDVLPKQREDTDKAASRLSNFLKEFNVNQFDSEFATQLNSALAMKKQLGGVREQISSFSISTSEAIGYYTRSNGAFLSTITFLAKLSTQSDIVNAATAYRNFLNSKERAGVERAVFTAVFAENRFKPGQYEKLRNLITVQDTYMEVFLSLASQDNKGFYLATMENEAVTETQKMRDAAFAKVNEGNFGIDAAYWFKMQTAKINLLKTVSDKLSGNLATLSNKSLDQASQDVYFAVVLMVVSLSLTLGFVFFVLQRITSPINNAVNIAQEISKGNLENKINADTKDESGQLLEALGGMQSSLLKSRRELQERMELERTQAAENNRLKQALDNVSANVMVADERNTIIYQNNASKALFTESQTAIEESLSGFNAEHIIGSDASKLHPSPTALSQQLSNLSQTFSEELKLGRKSLMLTLNPVISEEQKKLGVVLEWQDLTQQRDAESQIQKVIKAAARGELNTRIDSAHFDGFMKVLAEGINELLEAIVGPLKKTAEAVHLISKGDVPALIKEQYQGDFALLKNNLNTCIEVVGLLIKDVNGLANAAVAGDLKKRVDLTQHNGDFRKIVTGVNDMMDAMVGPLTKAANVVEAISRGDIPGHITEQYNGDFELLKKNLNTCIDAVGQLIDDANSLADAASNGDLAARADTSKHQGDFQEIITGVNTLLEAVVAPMDECKSVMTQVAKGDLSQQMGDVYAGDFALLSQSINTSLNRLSSVVEQVMASANQTDNSSNDLSSAVVNLSQRTEQQATALEKTRSLMGELTESVVSSADKAQNANQLSADTQMQAESGFKVVGDAVDSMNEINQASERITDIIGVIDEIAFQTNLLALNAAVEAARAGKQGKGFAVVAGEVRALAQRSATAAKEIKELIRANVDKISVGTQLVNQSGDTLSQIVNAAQSASEMIAEIATISDQQNSAIKQVNQAILQMEEMTQQNAAMAEEASATAVSMSEQAGEMKRKLSGFTTKVNEVTAQNLISHTH
;
A
#
# COMPACT_ATOMS: atom_id res chain seq x y z
N MET A 1 -28.34 4.41 -11.45
CA MET A 1 -27.81 5.22 -10.32
C MET A 1 -28.81 5.51 -9.18
N ARG A 2 -30.08 5.91 -9.39
CA ARG A 2 -31.01 6.30 -8.29
C ARG A 2 -31.08 5.31 -7.09
N ILE A 3 -31.00 4.00 -7.33
CA ILE A 3 -31.02 2.95 -6.27
C ILE A 3 -29.86 3.12 -5.27
N PHE A 4 -28.67 3.54 -5.72
CA PHE A 4 -27.48 3.68 -4.87
C PHE A 4 -27.56 4.86 -3.89
N ASN A 5 -28.41 5.85 -4.14
CA ASN A 5 -28.47 7.04 -3.27
C ASN A 5 -29.15 6.71 -1.94
N ASN A 6 -30.23 5.92 -1.95
CA ASN A 6 -31.07 5.62 -0.78
C ASN A 6 -30.62 4.41 0.05
N LEU A 7 -29.57 3.68 -0.37
CA LEU A 7 -29.01 2.59 0.42
C LEU A 7 -28.29 3.12 1.68
N LYS A 8 -28.47 2.45 2.82
CA LYS A 8 -27.66 2.71 4.03
C LYS A 8 -26.17 2.46 3.72
N LEU A 9 -25.27 3.26 4.29
CA LEU A 9 -23.82 3.24 4.01
C LEU A 9 -23.22 1.82 4.00
N ARG A 10 -23.60 0.99 4.98
CA ARG A 10 -23.20 -0.43 5.07
C ARG A 10 -23.42 -1.24 3.78
N TRP A 11 -24.56 -1.02 3.10
CA TRP A 11 -24.90 -1.73 1.88
C TRP A 11 -24.15 -1.19 0.67
N LYS A 12 -23.86 0.12 0.63
CA LYS A 12 -23.02 0.71 -0.43
C LYS A 12 -21.60 0.13 -0.38
N LEU A 13 -21.00 0.07 0.82
CA LEU A 13 -19.67 -0.51 1.03
C LEU A 13 -19.61 -2.00 0.67
N LEU A 14 -20.62 -2.78 1.08
CA LEU A 14 -20.74 -4.20 0.69
C LEU A 14 -20.86 -4.37 -0.84
N SER A 15 -21.65 -3.54 -1.53
CA SER A 15 -21.77 -3.61 -2.99
C SER A 15 -20.49 -3.22 -3.74
N ILE A 16 -19.67 -2.31 -3.19
CA ILE A 16 -18.37 -1.95 -3.77
C ILE A 16 -17.38 -3.11 -3.60
N ALA A 17 -17.32 -3.72 -2.42
CA ALA A 17 -16.43 -4.86 -2.15
C ALA A 17 -16.82 -6.14 -2.91
N LEU A 18 -18.09 -6.28 -3.32
CA LEU A 18 -18.56 -7.44 -4.07
C LEU A 18 -17.93 -7.56 -5.47
N ILE A 19 -17.60 -6.44 -6.13
CA ILE A 19 -17.09 -6.46 -7.51
C ILE A 19 -15.69 -7.10 -7.60
N PRO A 20 -14.67 -6.67 -6.81
CA PRO A 20 -13.39 -7.37 -6.76
C PRO A 20 -13.51 -8.82 -6.30
N LEU A 21 -14.42 -9.11 -5.36
CA LEU A 21 -14.64 -10.45 -4.82
C LEU A 21 -15.15 -11.42 -5.90
N VAL A 22 -16.14 -11.00 -6.69
CA VAL A 22 -16.65 -11.77 -7.85
C VAL A 22 -15.57 -11.95 -8.91
N PHE A 23 -14.76 -10.94 -9.19
CA PHE A 23 -13.67 -11.03 -10.16
C PHE A 23 -12.58 -12.02 -9.72
N MET A 24 -12.17 -12.00 -8.45
CA MET A 24 -11.21 -12.97 -7.90
C MET A 24 -11.74 -14.40 -7.90
N VAL A 25 -13.03 -14.59 -7.57
CA VAL A 25 -13.68 -15.92 -7.67
C VAL A 25 -13.74 -16.38 -9.13
N ALA A 26 -14.01 -15.50 -10.09
CA ALA A 26 -14.00 -15.85 -11.51
C ALA A 26 -12.61 -16.30 -12.00
N LEU A 27 -11.53 -15.58 -11.64
CA LEU A 27 -10.15 -15.98 -11.97
C LEU A 27 -9.74 -17.30 -11.30
N ALA A 28 -10.14 -17.54 -10.05
CA ALA A 28 -9.88 -18.81 -9.37
C ALA A 28 -10.62 -19.98 -10.03
N ILE A 29 -11.87 -19.77 -10.45
CA ILE A 29 -12.66 -20.76 -11.19
C ILE A 29 -12.03 -21.06 -12.55
N ASP A 30 -11.60 -20.03 -13.29
CA ASP A 30 -10.92 -20.17 -14.59
C ASP A 30 -9.64 -21.01 -14.47
N LYS A 31 -8.79 -20.69 -13.47
CA LYS A 31 -7.57 -21.46 -13.19
C LYS A 31 -7.84 -22.91 -12.79
N VAL A 32 -8.94 -23.17 -12.07
CA VAL A 32 -9.37 -24.54 -11.73
C VAL A 32 -9.88 -25.29 -12.97
N PHE A 33 -10.57 -24.63 -13.90
CA PHE A 33 -10.99 -25.25 -15.18
C PHE A 33 -9.80 -25.57 -16.09
N GLU A 34 -8.85 -24.63 -16.25
CA GLU A 34 -7.61 -24.85 -17.00
C GLU A 34 -6.85 -26.06 -16.44
N SER A 35 -6.69 -26.13 -15.12
CA SER A 35 -5.96 -27.23 -14.49
C SER A 35 -6.70 -28.57 -14.57
N GLN A 36 -8.03 -28.60 -14.43
CA GLN A 36 -8.83 -29.82 -14.69
C GLN A 36 -8.77 -30.29 -16.14
N GLN A 37 -8.64 -29.37 -17.11
CA GLN A 37 -8.42 -29.74 -18.50
C GLN A 37 -7.04 -30.38 -18.66
N LEU A 38 -6.00 -29.76 -18.10
CA LEU A 38 -4.63 -30.26 -18.12
C LEU A 38 -4.49 -31.63 -17.42
N GLU A 39 -5.23 -31.87 -16.35
CA GLU A 39 -5.33 -33.16 -15.67
C GLU A 39 -5.89 -34.25 -16.60
N ARG A 40 -6.99 -33.95 -17.31
CA ARG A 40 -7.62 -34.88 -18.27
C ARG A 40 -6.73 -35.15 -19.48
N GLU A 41 -5.99 -34.15 -19.97
CA GLU A 41 -5.04 -34.31 -21.07
C GLU A 41 -3.87 -35.21 -20.65
N ASN A 42 -3.27 -34.97 -19.49
CA ASN A 42 -2.17 -35.80 -18.97
C ASN A 42 -2.59 -37.22 -18.62
N ALA A 43 -3.79 -37.44 -18.07
CA ALA A 43 -4.32 -38.78 -17.81
C ALA A 43 -4.48 -39.60 -19.10
N LYS A 44 -4.98 -38.99 -20.18
CA LYS A 44 -5.05 -39.61 -21.51
C LYS A 44 -3.66 -39.90 -22.08
N LEU A 45 -2.71 -38.99 -21.90
CA LEU A 45 -1.35 -39.14 -22.41
C LEU A 45 -0.56 -40.23 -21.67
N LEU A 46 -0.79 -40.39 -20.36
CA LEU A 46 -0.25 -41.51 -19.58
C LEU A 46 -0.80 -42.86 -20.08
N LEU A 47 -2.11 -42.96 -20.34
CA LEU A 47 -2.74 -44.15 -20.93
C LEU A 47 -2.19 -44.49 -22.31
N LEU A 48 -1.99 -43.49 -23.19
CA LEU A 48 -1.33 -43.73 -24.47
C LEU A 48 0.15 -44.07 -24.34
N THR A 49 0.86 -43.53 -23.35
CA THR A 49 2.27 -43.88 -23.12
C THR A 49 2.39 -45.34 -22.70
N GLN A 50 1.50 -45.82 -21.82
CA GLN A 50 1.40 -47.25 -21.48
C GLN A 50 1.00 -48.12 -22.67
N LEU A 51 0.01 -47.71 -23.47
CA LEU A 51 -0.35 -48.39 -24.72
C LEU A 51 0.86 -48.48 -25.66
N SER A 52 1.59 -47.37 -25.81
CA SER A 52 2.78 -47.28 -26.65
C SER A 52 3.89 -48.21 -26.19
N VAL A 53 4.13 -48.35 -24.88
CA VAL A 53 5.11 -49.32 -24.33
C VAL A 53 4.72 -50.75 -24.71
N LEU A 54 3.47 -51.15 -24.49
CA LEU A 54 2.99 -52.50 -24.80
C LEU A 54 2.90 -52.78 -26.31
N ALA A 55 2.48 -51.79 -27.10
CA ALA A 55 2.47 -51.87 -28.56
C ALA A 55 3.89 -51.97 -29.12
N ASN A 56 4.83 -51.19 -28.59
CA ASN A 56 6.25 -51.24 -28.96
C ASN A 56 6.91 -52.57 -28.57
N GLU A 57 6.52 -53.18 -27.44
CA GLU A 57 6.96 -54.53 -27.07
C GLU A 57 6.42 -55.57 -28.05
N PHE A 58 5.12 -55.54 -28.37
CA PHE A 58 4.54 -56.43 -29.39
C PHE A 58 5.18 -56.24 -30.77
N VAL A 59 5.40 -54.99 -31.20
CA VAL A 59 6.12 -54.67 -32.44
C VAL A 59 7.55 -55.19 -32.41
N HIS A 60 8.26 -55.11 -31.28
CA HIS A 60 9.62 -55.64 -31.17
C HIS A 60 9.69 -57.17 -31.34
N GLU A 61 8.73 -57.92 -30.80
CA GLU A 61 8.61 -59.36 -31.05
C GLU A 61 8.23 -59.65 -32.52
N MET A 62 7.25 -58.94 -33.07
CA MET A 62 6.87 -59.02 -34.50
C MET A 62 8.03 -58.69 -35.45
N GLN A 63 8.89 -57.71 -35.10
CA GLN A 63 10.12 -57.40 -35.85
C GLN A 63 11.07 -58.60 -35.88
N LYS A 64 11.21 -59.33 -34.77
CA LYS A 64 12.06 -60.53 -34.68
C LYS A 64 11.43 -61.70 -35.44
N GLU A 65 10.12 -61.91 -35.32
CA GLU A 65 9.41 -62.94 -36.08
C GLU A 65 9.49 -62.69 -37.60
N ARG A 66 9.38 -61.43 -38.05
CA ARG A 66 9.59 -61.05 -39.46
C ARG A 66 10.98 -61.46 -39.96
N GLY A 67 12.03 -61.20 -39.18
CA GLY A 67 13.39 -61.53 -39.58
C GLY A 67 13.65 -63.04 -39.61
N ALA A 68 13.13 -63.79 -38.62
CA ALA A 68 13.18 -65.25 -38.63
C ALA A 68 12.37 -65.84 -39.80
N THR A 69 11.20 -65.26 -40.11
CA THR A 69 10.37 -65.61 -41.28
C THR A 69 11.13 -65.37 -42.59
N ALA A 70 11.82 -64.24 -42.72
CA ALA A 70 12.62 -63.92 -43.91
C ALA A 70 13.75 -64.93 -44.13
N GLY A 71 14.45 -65.32 -43.06
CA GLY A 71 15.48 -66.37 -43.11
C GLY A 71 14.91 -67.77 -43.40
N PHE A 72 13.76 -68.11 -42.82
CA PHE A 72 13.08 -69.39 -43.05
C PHE A 72 12.60 -69.53 -44.50
N LEU A 73 11.85 -68.55 -45.02
CA LEU A 73 11.36 -68.57 -46.41
C LEU A 73 12.50 -68.43 -47.43
N GLY A 74 13.46 -67.53 -47.19
CA GLY A 74 14.61 -67.32 -48.07
C GLY A 74 15.53 -68.55 -48.19
N SER A 75 15.60 -69.37 -47.15
CA SER A 75 16.34 -70.65 -47.16
C SER A 75 15.48 -71.88 -47.48
N LYS A 76 14.20 -71.70 -47.85
CA LYS A 76 13.22 -72.78 -48.06
C LYS A 76 13.15 -73.77 -46.89
N GLY A 77 13.24 -73.27 -45.66
CA GLY A 77 13.20 -74.04 -44.41
C GLY A 77 14.54 -74.60 -43.93
N ALA A 78 15.64 -74.45 -44.68
CA ALA A 78 16.94 -75.00 -44.32
C ALA A 78 17.66 -74.26 -43.17
N LYS A 79 17.31 -72.99 -42.93
CA LYS A 79 17.77 -72.18 -41.78
C LYS A 79 16.55 -71.63 -41.02
N PHE A 80 16.73 -71.29 -39.74
CA PHE A 80 15.71 -70.69 -38.83
C PHE A 80 14.50 -71.57 -38.46
N SER A 81 14.49 -72.86 -38.80
CA SER A 81 13.41 -73.80 -38.46
C SER A 81 13.27 -74.06 -36.95
N ASP A 82 14.34 -73.90 -36.18
CA ASP A 82 14.40 -73.99 -34.72
C ASP A 82 14.15 -72.66 -33.99
N VAL A 83 14.40 -71.53 -34.67
CA VAL A 83 14.25 -70.17 -34.15
C VAL A 83 12.81 -69.67 -34.30
N LEU A 84 12.19 -69.88 -35.47
CA LEU A 84 10.87 -69.32 -35.79
C LEU A 84 9.75 -69.77 -34.83
N PRO A 85 9.66 -71.06 -34.38
CA PRO A 85 8.63 -71.49 -33.44
C PRO A 85 8.75 -70.82 -32.06
N LYS A 86 9.99 -70.64 -31.55
CA LYS A 86 10.24 -69.97 -30.26
C LYS A 86 9.85 -68.50 -30.32
N GLN A 87 10.25 -67.82 -31.40
CA GLN A 87 9.91 -66.41 -31.59
C GLN A 87 8.39 -66.18 -31.76
N ARG A 88 7.64 -67.15 -32.31
CA ARG A 88 6.16 -67.12 -32.33
C ARG A 88 5.58 -67.10 -30.92
N GLU A 89 6.08 -67.96 -30.03
CA GLU A 89 5.65 -68.02 -28.63
C GLU A 89 5.87 -66.70 -27.88
N ASP A 90 7.04 -66.07 -28.08
CA ASP A 90 7.35 -64.78 -27.45
C ASP A 90 6.51 -63.62 -28.03
N THR A 91 6.26 -63.62 -29.34
CA THR A 91 5.29 -62.71 -29.98
C THR A 91 3.89 -62.88 -29.38
N ASP A 92 3.46 -64.11 -29.08
CA ASP A 92 2.14 -64.40 -28.51
C ASP A 92 2.04 -63.97 -27.03
N LYS A 93 3.13 -64.08 -26.25
CA LYS A 93 3.23 -63.51 -24.89
C LYS A 93 3.11 -61.99 -24.90
N ALA A 94 3.75 -61.30 -25.85
CA ALA A 94 3.61 -59.85 -26.00
C ALA A 94 2.20 -59.44 -26.49
N ALA A 95 1.66 -60.17 -27.47
CA ALA A 95 0.28 -60.01 -27.95
C ALA A 95 -0.76 -60.16 -26.83
N SER A 96 -0.56 -61.12 -25.92
CA SER A 96 -1.44 -61.37 -24.77
C SER A 96 -1.40 -60.22 -23.76
N ARG A 97 -0.21 -59.70 -23.42
CA ARG A 97 -0.05 -58.54 -22.53
C ARG A 97 -0.72 -57.29 -23.08
N LEU A 98 -0.49 -56.96 -24.36
CA LEU A 98 -1.19 -55.87 -25.06
C LEU A 98 -2.72 -56.08 -25.06
N SER A 99 -3.19 -57.31 -25.32
CA SER A 99 -4.63 -57.63 -25.34
C SER A 99 -5.28 -57.55 -23.96
N ASN A 100 -4.53 -57.74 -22.87
CA ASN A 100 -5.06 -57.62 -21.52
C ASN A 100 -5.25 -56.14 -21.13
N PHE A 101 -4.25 -55.29 -21.39
CA PHE A 101 -4.39 -53.84 -21.19
C PHE A 101 -5.56 -53.26 -22.00
N LEU A 102 -5.72 -53.71 -23.25
CA LEU A 102 -6.81 -53.25 -24.13
C LEU A 102 -8.22 -53.64 -23.69
N LYS A 103 -8.40 -54.49 -22.66
CA LYS A 103 -9.73 -54.76 -22.06
C LYS A 103 -10.24 -53.61 -21.19
N GLU A 104 -9.32 -52.88 -20.56
CA GLU A 104 -9.62 -51.77 -19.66
C GLU A 104 -9.40 -50.40 -20.35
N PHE A 105 -8.69 -50.39 -21.49
CA PHE A 105 -8.46 -49.22 -22.30
C PHE A 105 -9.74 -48.75 -23.02
N ASN A 106 -10.39 -47.71 -22.49
CA ASN A 106 -11.53 -47.07 -23.15
C ASN A 106 -11.06 -46.27 -24.38
N VAL A 107 -11.35 -46.74 -25.59
CA VAL A 107 -10.99 -46.04 -26.84
C VAL A 107 -11.81 -44.76 -27.06
N ASN A 108 -13.02 -44.67 -26.50
CA ASN A 108 -13.97 -43.56 -26.75
C ASN A 108 -13.57 -42.24 -26.08
N GLN A 109 -12.51 -42.22 -25.26
CA GLN A 109 -11.96 -40.99 -24.68
C GLN A 109 -10.99 -40.25 -25.62
N PHE A 110 -10.66 -40.85 -26.77
CA PHE A 110 -9.77 -40.32 -27.81
C PHE A 110 -10.58 -39.91 -29.06
N ASP A 111 -9.91 -39.29 -30.04
CA ASP A 111 -10.56 -38.91 -31.29
C ASP A 111 -10.86 -40.13 -32.20
N SER A 112 -11.75 -39.94 -33.17
CA SER A 112 -12.15 -40.98 -34.12
C SER A 112 -11.02 -41.42 -35.05
N GLU A 113 -10.00 -40.58 -35.23
CA GLU A 113 -8.82 -40.86 -36.04
C GLU A 113 -7.93 -41.91 -35.35
N PHE A 114 -7.61 -41.69 -34.06
CA PHE A 114 -6.90 -42.65 -33.22
C PHE A 114 -7.66 -43.97 -33.10
N ALA A 115 -8.97 -43.91 -32.85
CA ALA A 115 -9.81 -45.10 -32.76
C ALA A 115 -9.76 -45.94 -34.05
N THR A 116 -9.83 -45.28 -35.21
CA THR A 116 -9.70 -45.93 -36.53
C THR A 116 -8.33 -46.60 -36.67
N GLN A 117 -7.23 -45.90 -36.38
CA GLN A 117 -5.88 -46.47 -36.52
C GLN A 117 -5.63 -47.65 -35.57
N LEU A 118 -6.04 -47.56 -34.31
CA LEU A 118 -5.91 -48.65 -33.34
C LEU A 118 -6.72 -49.87 -33.79
N ASN A 119 -7.95 -49.68 -34.26
CA ASN A 119 -8.79 -50.76 -34.80
C ASN A 119 -8.16 -51.41 -36.04
N SER A 120 -7.55 -50.64 -36.94
CA SER A 120 -6.82 -51.18 -38.10
C SER A 120 -5.62 -52.04 -37.68
N ALA A 121 -4.84 -51.60 -36.69
CA ALA A 121 -3.71 -52.36 -36.15
C ALA A 121 -4.18 -53.68 -35.49
N LEU A 122 -5.28 -53.63 -34.73
CA LEU A 122 -5.88 -54.80 -34.10
C LEU A 122 -6.49 -55.79 -35.11
N ALA A 123 -7.05 -55.29 -36.22
CA ALA A 123 -7.52 -56.12 -37.33
C ALA A 123 -6.36 -56.89 -37.98
N MET A 124 -5.21 -56.24 -38.21
CA MET A 124 -4.00 -56.93 -38.69
C MET A 124 -3.52 -57.97 -37.68
N LYS A 125 -3.42 -57.64 -36.38
CA LYS A 125 -3.08 -58.60 -35.33
C LYS A 125 -3.96 -59.86 -35.34
N LYS A 126 -5.25 -59.74 -35.67
CA LYS A 126 -6.19 -60.88 -35.79
C LYS A 126 -5.86 -61.80 -36.98
N GLN A 127 -5.26 -61.29 -38.05
CA GLN A 127 -4.89 -62.07 -39.25
C GLN A 127 -3.56 -62.85 -39.09
N LEU A 128 -2.78 -62.59 -38.03
CA LEU A 128 -1.43 -63.15 -37.83
C LEU A 128 -1.39 -64.68 -37.88
N GLY A 129 -2.42 -65.36 -37.35
CA GLY A 129 -2.50 -66.83 -37.39
C GLY A 129 -2.50 -67.39 -38.82
N GLY A 130 -3.38 -66.87 -39.68
CA GLY A 130 -3.47 -67.33 -41.08
C GLY A 130 -2.21 -67.04 -41.89
N VAL A 131 -1.56 -65.88 -41.66
CA VAL A 131 -0.28 -65.59 -42.32
C VAL A 131 0.83 -66.52 -41.84
N ARG A 132 0.84 -66.89 -40.55
CA ARG A 132 1.78 -67.88 -39.99
C ARG A 132 1.60 -69.28 -40.62
N GLU A 133 0.37 -69.69 -40.89
CA GLU A 133 0.06 -70.95 -41.62
C GLU A 133 0.53 -70.89 -43.08
N GLN A 134 0.32 -69.77 -43.76
CA GLN A 134 0.83 -69.56 -45.13
C GLN A 134 2.37 -69.61 -45.18
N ILE A 135 3.05 -69.01 -44.21
CA ILE A 135 4.51 -69.08 -44.04
C ILE A 135 4.96 -70.53 -43.81
N SER A 136 4.29 -71.26 -42.92
CA SER A 136 4.64 -72.66 -42.61
C SER A 136 4.40 -73.63 -43.77
N SER A 137 3.47 -73.32 -44.66
CA SER A 137 3.15 -74.10 -45.87
C SER A 137 3.91 -73.64 -47.13
N PHE A 138 4.75 -72.61 -47.03
CA PHE A 138 5.42 -71.95 -48.17
C PHE A 138 4.46 -71.45 -49.28
N SER A 139 3.21 -71.14 -48.92
CA SER A 139 2.17 -70.66 -49.86
C SER A 139 2.14 -69.13 -50.02
N ILE A 140 3.00 -68.41 -49.30
CA ILE A 140 3.21 -66.95 -49.40
C ILE A 140 4.67 -66.65 -49.74
N SER A 141 4.93 -65.65 -50.59
CA SER A 141 6.31 -65.27 -50.91
C SER A 141 7.01 -64.56 -49.74
N THR A 142 8.34 -64.62 -49.71
CA THR A 142 9.16 -63.89 -48.75
C THR A 142 8.86 -62.38 -48.75
N SER A 143 8.54 -61.80 -49.91
CA SER A 143 8.23 -60.38 -50.06
C SER A 143 6.87 -60.01 -49.45
N GLU A 144 5.84 -60.83 -49.68
CA GLU A 144 4.50 -60.61 -49.12
C GLU A 144 4.49 -60.81 -47.60
N ALA A 145 5.18 -61.84 -47.09
CA ALA A 145 5.31 -62.08 -45.67
C ALA A 145 6.03 -60.92 -44.96
N ILE A 146 7.17 -60.45 -45.49
CA ILE A 146 7.87 -59.26 -44.99
C ILE A 146 6.95 -58.03 -45.08
N GLY A 147 6.20 -57.86 -46.18
CA GLY A 147 5.25 -56.78 -46.38
C GLY A 147 4.12 -56.75 -45.34
N TYR A 148 3.53 -57.91 -45.02
CA TYR A 148 2.50 -58.04 -44.00
C TYR A 148 3.01 -57.60 -42.61
N TYR A 149 4.14 -58.14 -42.15
CA TYR A 149 4.72 -57.74 -40.85
C TYR A 149 5.07 -56.25 -40.83
N THR A 150 5.58 -55.71 -41.94
CA THR A 150 5.96 -54.29 -42.04
C THR A 150 4.74 -53.37 -41.96
N ARG A 151 3.62 -53.73 -42.63
CA ARG A 151 2.36 -52.98 -42.50
C ARG A 151 1.77 -53.10 -41.09
N SER A 152 1.78 -54.30 -40.51
CA SER A 152 1.27 -54.55 -39.14
C SER A 152 2.05 -53.75 -38.10
N ASN A 153 3.39 -53.77 -38.15
CA ASN A 153 4.24 -52.95 -37.28
C ASN A 153 3.98 -51.46 -37.48
N GLY A 154 3.91 -51.00 -38.73
CA GLY A 154 3.61 -49.61 -39.07
C GLY A 154 2.27 -49.13 -38.51
N ALA A 155 1.23 -49.96 -38.54
CA ALA A 155 -0.09 -49.65 -37.99
C ALA A 155 -0.07 -49.53 -36.46
N PHE A 156 0.69 -50.36 -35.74
CA PHE A 156 0.86 -50.17 -34.29
C PHE A 156 1.70 -48.92 -33.97
N LEU A 157 2.78 -48.67 -34.70
CA LEU A 157 3.61 -47.48 -34.52
C LEU A 157 2.89 -46.18 -34.90
N SER A 158 1.92 -46.21 -35.82
CA SER A 158 1.15 -45.01 -36.19
C SER A 158 0.30 -44.50 -35.03
N THR A 159 -0.26 -45.39 -34.19
CA THR A 159 -1.01 -45.02 -32.97
C THR A 159 -0.19 -44.16 -31.99
N ILE A 160 1.13 -44.29 -32.00
CA ILE A 160 2.07 -43.55 -31.16
C ILE A 160 2.17 -42.07 -31.62
N THR A 161 1.82 -41.77 -32.86
CA THR A 161 1.78 -40.40 -33.41
C THR A 161 0.85 -39.47 -32.61
N PHE A 162 -0.20 -40.02 -31.99
CA PHE A 162 -1.17 -39.24 -31.22
C PHE A 162 -0.64 -38.74 -29.88
N LEU A 163 0.47 -39.28 -29.36
CA LEU A 163 1.12 -38.76 -28.14
C LEU A 163 1.48 -37.27 -28.28
N ALA A 164 2.00 -36.88 -29.44
CA ALA A 164 2.37 -35.49 -29.71
C ALA A 164 1.17 -34.57 -30.04
N LYS A 165 -0.02 -35.15 -30.31
CA LYS A 165 -1.26 -34.43 -30.66
C LYS A 165 -2.10 -34.07 -29.42
N LEU A 166 -1.85 -34.75 -28.29
CA LEU A 166 -2.69 -34.69 -27.08
C LEU A 166 -2.22 -33.74 -25.99
N SER A 167 -0.99 -33.20 -26.10
CA SER A 167 -0.48 -32.19 -25.17
C SER A 167 -0.24 -30.88 -25.89
N THR A 168 -0.53 -29.78 -25.20
CA THR A 168 -0.13 -28.42 -25.60
C THR A 168 1.25 -28.03 -25.04
N GLN A 169 1.85 -28.84 -24.17
CA GLN A 169 3.13 -28.55 -23.52
C GLN A 169 4.31 -28.91 -24.43
N SER A 170 5.18 -27.93 -24.70
CA SER A 170 6.37 -28.06 -25.55
C SER A 170 7.22 -29.30 -25.23
N ASP A 171 7.44 -29.55 -23.95
CA ASP A 171 8.39 -30.57 -23.49
C ASP A 171 7.86 -31.99 -23.74
N ILE A 172 6.55 -32.18 -23.52
CA ILE A 172 5.86 -33.44 -23.81
C ILE A 172 5.73 -33.65 -25.32
N VAL A 173 5.37 -32.60 -26.08
CA VAL A 173 5.28 -32.65 -27.55
C VAL A 173 6.64 -33.00 -28.18
N ASN A 174 7.72 -32.36 -27.72
CA ASN A 174 9.07 -32.63 -28.19
C ASN A 174 9.53 -34.04 -27.81
N ALA A 175 9.33 -34.47 -26.56
CA ALA A 175 9.69 -35.82 -26.11
C ALA A 175 8.90 -36.91 -26.85
N ALA A 176 7.60 -36.74 -27.05
CA ALA A 176 6.74 -37.65 -27.81
C ALA A 176 7.15 -37.69 -29.29
N THR A 177 7.46 -36.54 -29.90
CA THR A 177 7.90 -36.46 -31.30
C THR A 177 9.28 -37.10 -31.49
N ALA A 178 10.23 -36.84 -30.60
CA ALA A 178 11.53 -37.49 -30.60
C ALA A 178 11.39 -39.02 -30.46
N TYR A 179 10.56 -39.49 -29.52
CA TYR A 179 10.28 -40.92 -29.31
C TYR A 179 9.63 -41.59 -30.53
N ARG A 180 8.63 -40.95 -31.14
CA ARG A 180 7.99 -41.42 -32.40
C ARG A 180 9.01 -41.60 -33.52
N ASN A 181 9.84 -40.58 -33.76
CA ASN A 181 10.86 -40.62 -34.81
C ASN A 181 11.91 -41.72 -34.51
N PHE A 182 12.36 -41.83 -33.27
CA PHE A 182 13.25 -42.90 -32.83
C PHE A 182 12.68 -44.31 -33.09
N LEU A 183 11.40 -44.54 -32.76
CA LEU A 183 10.73 -45.82 -33.03
C LEU A 183 10.60 -46.11 -34.53
N ASN A 184 10.31 -45.11 -35.35
CA ASN A 184 10.30 -45.25 -36.80
C ASN A 184 11.68 -45.62 -37.35
N SER A 185 12.76 -45.01 -36.85
CA SER A 185 14.14 -45.38 -37.20
C SER A 185 14.45 -46.83 -36.78
N LYS A 186 14.05 -47.25 -35.56
CA LYS A 186 14.18 -48.65 -35.09
C LYS A 186 13.42 -49.64 -35.99
N GLU A 187 12.23 -49.28 -36.47
CA GLU A 187 11.47 -50.11 -37.40
C GLU A 187 12.19 -50.25 -38.75
N ARG A 188 12.81 -49.18 -39.29
CA ARG A 188 13.64 -49.29 -40.50
C ARG A 188 14.85 -50.22 -40.26
N ALA A 189 15.56 -50.11 -39.14
CA ALA A 189 16.62 -51.06 -38.78
C ALA A 189 16.12 -52.52 -38.71
N GLY A 190 14.87 -52.72 -38.29
CA GLY A 190 14.19 -54.01 -38.27
C GLY A 190 13.75 -54.53 -39.64
N VAL A 191 13.48 -53.66 -40.62
CA VAL A 191 13.22 -54.04 -42.01
C VAL A 191 14.55 -54.32 -42.72
N GLU A 192 15.54 -53.46 -42.54
CA GLU A 192 16.94 -53.65 -42.97
C GLU A 192 17.41 -55.06 -42.59
N ARG A 193 17.24 -55.47 -41.32
CA ARG A 193 17.56 -56.82 -40.85
C ARG A 193 16.96 -57.89 -41.74
N ALA A 194 15.65 -57.84 -41.97
CA ALA A 194 14.91 -58.86 -42.70
C ALA A 194 15.32 -58.94 -44.18
N VAL A 195 15.52 -57.78 -44.84
CA VAL A 195 15.95 -57.74 -46.25
C VAL A 195 17.38 -58.24 -46.40
N PHE A 196 18.33 -57.78 -45.58
CA PHE A 196 19.70 -58.30 -45.63
C PHE A 196 19.80 -59.77 -45.23
N THR A 197 18.99 -60.27 -44.27
CA THR A 197 18.94 -61.72 -43.97
C THR A 197 18.53 -62.53 -45.20
N ALA A 198 17.59 -62.03 -46.02
CA ALA A 198 17.24 -62.68 -47.28
C ALA A 198 18.36 -62.56 -48.34
N VAL A 199 18.97 -61.37 -48.50
CA VAL A 199 20.09 -61.14 -49.44
C VAL A 199 21.30 -62.02 -49.13
N PHE A 200 21.67 -62.18 -47.85
CA PHE A 200 22.76 -63.06 -47.43
C PHE A 200 22.38 -64.55 -47.48
N ALA A 201 21.10 -64.91 -47.32
CA ALA A 201 20.64 -66.29 -47.49
C ALA A 201 20.65 -66.71 -48.97
N GLU A 202 20.31 -65.80 -49.90
CA GLU A 202 20.37 -66.01 -51.35
C GLU A 202 21.75 -65.69 -51.97
N ASN A 203 22.66 -65.09 -51.18
CA ASN A 203 24.02 -64.67 -51.53
C ASN A 203 24.13 -63.73 -52.76
N ARG A 204 23.06 -62.95 -53.04
CA ARG A 204 22.97 -61.92 -54.09
C ARG A 204 21.83 -60.93 -53.82
N PHE A 205 21.87 -59.76 -54.43
CA PHE A 205 20.69 -58.87 -54.53
C PHE A 205 19.78 -59.29 -55.70
N LYS A 206 18.46 -59.15 -55.55
CA LYS A 206 17.50 -59.21 -56.68
C LYS A 206 17.37 -57.81 -57.32
N PRO A 207 16.93 -57.73 -58.59
CA PRO A 207 16.66 -56.46 -59.26
C PRO A 207 15.81 -55.51 -58.38
N GLY A 208 16.26 -54.26 -58.27
CA GLY A 208 15.60 -53.22 -57.46
C GLY A 208 15.67 -53.37 -55.94
N GLN A 209 16.27 -54.44 -55.38
CA GLN A 209 16.41 -54.56 -53.92
C GLN A 209 17.41 -53.56 -53.35
N TYR A 210 18.54 -53.31 -54.04
CA TYR A 210 19.56 -52.36 -53.59
C TYR A 210 18.98 -50.95 -53.41
N GLU A 211 18.31 -50.40 -54.43
CA GLU A 211 17.71 -49.06 -54.35
C GLU A 211 16.65 -48.93 -53.24
N LYS A 212 15.80 -49.97 -53.07
CA LYS A 212 14.84 -50.03 -51.97
C LYS A 212 15.53 -50.02 -50.60
N LEU A 213 16.67 -50.69 -50.46
CA LEU A 213 17.44 -50.77 -49.22
C LEU A 213 18.18 -49.46 -48.94
N ARG A 214 18.76 -48.82 -49.97
CA ARG A 214 19.40 -47.50 -49.87
C ARG A 214 18.41 -46.43 -49.42
N ASN A 215 17.26 -46.32 -50.08
CA ASN A 215 16.18 -45.40 -49.68
C ASN A 215 15.71 -45.65 -48.23
N LEU A 216 15.57 -46.93 -47.85
CA LEU A 216 15.18 -47.31 -46.50
C LEU A 216 16.18 -46.85 -45.42
N ILE A 217 17.49 -46.90 -45.71
CA ILE A 217 18.54 -46.39 -44.82
C ILE A 217 18.48 -44.86 -44.78
N THR A 218 18.36 -44.16 -45.91
CA THR A 218 18.20 -42.69 -45.91
C THR A 218 17.00 -42.25 -45.06
N VAL A 219 15.85 -42.93 -45.17
CA VAL A 219 14.68 -42.69 -44.32
C VAL A 219 14.95 -43.00 -42.84
N GLN A 220 15.73 -44.04 -42.53
CA GLN A 220 16.15 -44.37 -41.17
C GLN A 220 17.00 -43.25 -40.55
N ASP A 221 17.94 -42.71 -41.32
CA ASP A 221 18.85 -41.65 -40.89
C ASP A 221 18.09 -40.33 -40.69
N THR A 222 17.18 -39.95 -41.60
CA THR A 222 16.28 -38.80 -41.42
C THR A 222 15.47 -38.89 -40.12
N TYR A 223 14.89 -40.06 -39.81
CA TYR A 223 14.20 -40.27 -38.53
C TYR A 223 15.13 -40.14 -37.32
N MET A 224 16.41 -40.53 -37.45
CA MET A 224 17.39 -40.40 -36.38
C MET A 224 17.84 -38.95 -36.19
N GLU A 225 18.01 -38.17 -37.26
CA GLU A 225 18.32 -36.73 -37.18
C GLU A 225 17.21 -35.94 -36.49
N VAL A 226 15.93 -36.21 -36.82
CA VAL A 226 14.78 -35.57 -36.15
C VAL A 226 14.70 -35.97 -34.68
N PHE A 227 15.02 -37.22 -34.33
CA PHE A 227 15.18 -37.61 -32.92
C PHE A 227 16.33 -36.85 -32.25
N LEU A 228 17.50 -36.78 -32.87
CA LEU A 228 18.69 -36.11 -32.33
C LEU A 228 18.54 -34.58 -32.27
N SER A 229 17.64 -33.95 -33.03
CA SER A 229 17.31 -32.54 -32.86
C SER A 229 16.40 -32.31 -31.65
N LEU A 230 15.29 -33.06 -31.55
CA LEU A 230 14.22 -32.85 -30.56
C LEU A 230 14.40 -33.51 -29.19
N ALA A 231 15.23 -34.55 -29.07
CA ALA A 231 15.45 -35.23 -27.80
C ALA A 231 16.09 -34.32 -26.73
N SER A 232 15.86 -34.60 -25.45
CA SER A 232 16.60 -33.94 -24.36
C SER A 232 18.08 -34.34 -24.36
N GLN A 233 18.94 -33.52 -23.75
CA GLN A 233 20.39 -33.81 -23.69
C GLN A 233 20.70 -35.13 -22.97
N ASP A 234 19.93 -35.49 -21.92
CA ASP A 234 19.96 -36.81 -21.25
C ASP A 234 19.70 -37.95 -22.26
N ASN A 235 18.63 -37.82 -23.04
CA ASN A 235 18.22 -38.81 -24.03
C ASN A 235 19.24 -38.94 -25.18
N LYS A 236 19.83 -37.83 -25.67
CA LYS A 236 20.88 -37.84 -26.69
C LYS A 236 22.15 -38.52 -26.17
N GLY A 237 22.61 -38.14 -24.98
CA GLY A 237 23.80 -38.74 -24.34
C GLY A 237 23.62 -40.24 -24.09
N PHE A 238 22.45 -40.64 -23.56
CA PHE A 238 22.11 -42.04 -23.35
C PHE A 238 22.09 -42.84 -24.66
N TYR A 239 21.51 -42.29 -25.74
CA TYR A 239 21.52 -42.93 -27.05
C TYR A 239 22.95 -43.12 -27.57
N LEU A 240 23.78 -42.06 -27.58
CA LEU A 240 25.14 -42.12 -28.11
C LEU A 240 25.98 -43.17 -27.36
N ALA A 241 25.97 -43.14 -26.02
CA ALA A 241 26.66 -44.13 -25.20
C ALA A 241 26.13 -45.56 -25.39
N THR A 242 24.82 -45.73 -25.63
CA THR A 242 24.22 -47.06 -25.88
C THR A 242 24.56 -47.60 -27.28
N MET A 243 24.89 -46.73 -28.24
CA MET A 243 25.30 -47.12 -29.60
C MET A 243 26.80 -47.39 -29.75
N GLU A 244 27.65 -47.05 -28.78
CA GLU A 244 29.05 -47.48 -28.71
C GLU A 244 29.14 -48.98 -28.37
N ASN A 245 28.84 -49.83 -29.36
CA ASN A 245 28.81 -51.28 -29.18
C ASN A 245 29.28 -52.04 -30.41
N GLU A 246 29.99 -53.16 -30.20
CA GLU A 246 30.50 -54.04 -31.27
C GLU A 246 29.42 -54.43 -32.30
N ALA A 247 28.20 -54.71 -31.86
CA ALA A 247 27.11 -55.07 -32.77
C ALA A 247 26.72 -53.94 -33.75
N VAL A 248 26.89 -52.67 -33.36
CA VAL A 248 26.66 -51.51 -34.23
C VAL A 248 27.77 -51.41 -35.29
N THR A 249 29.02 -51.62 -34.88
CA THR A 249 30.19 -51.60 -35.76
C THR A 249 30.20 -52.77 -36.76
N GLU A 250 29.91 -54.00 -36.31
CA GLU A 250 29.89 -55.18 -37.19
C GLU A 250 28.74 -55.15 -38.19
N THR A 251 27.56 -54.62 -37.81
CA THR A 251 26.46 -54.43 -38.76
C THR A 251 26.81 -53.40 -39.83
N GLN A 252 27.50 -52.32 -39.47
CA GLN A 252 27.98 -51.35 -40.47
C GLN A 252 29.00 -51.98 -41.43
N LYS A 253 30.02 -52.71 -40.91
CA LYS A 253 30.99 -53.43 -41.75
C LYS A 253 30.32 -54.41 -42.74
N MET A 254 29.36 -55.21 -42.27
CA MET A 254 28.64 -56.17 -43.13
C MET A 254 27.80 -55.48 -44.20
N ARG A 255 27.14 -54.37 -43.86
CA ARG A 255 26.38 -53.52 -44.79
C ARG A 255 27.29 -52.96 -45.90
N ASP A 256 28.43 -52.38 -45.52
CA ASP A 256 29.38 -51.77 -46.45
C ASP A 256 30.02 -52.82 -47.38
N ALA A 257 30.40 -53.99 -46.84
CA ALA A 257 30.92 -55.11 -47.62
C ALA A 257 29.87 -55.67 -48.62
N ALA A 258 28.58 -55.66 -48.27
CA ALA A 258 27.51 -56.07 -49.16
C ALA A 258 27.28 -55.05 -50.29
N PHE A 259 27.29 -53.75 -49.98
CA PHE A 259 27.13 -52.69 -50.97
C PHE A 259 28.32 -52.58 -51.92
N ALA A 260 29.56 -52.81 -51.44
CA ALA A 260 30.74 -52.88 -52.30
C ALA A 260 30.66 -53.98 -53.36
N LYS A 261 29.90 -55.06 -53.10
CA LYS A 261 29.74 -56.24 -53.96
C LYS A 261 28.34 -56.36 -54.59
N VAL A 262 27.61 -55.25 -54.74
CA VAL A 262 26.19 -55.29 -55.14
C VAL A 262 25.92 -56.07 -56.44
N ASN A 263 26.84 -56.01 -57.41
CA ASN A 263 26.74 -56.68 -58.72
C ASN A 263 27.42 -58.07 -58.75
N GLU A 264 28.28 -58.38 -57.78
CA GLU A 264 29.05 -59.64 -57.72
C GLU A 264 28.30 -60.73 -56.93
N GLY A 265 27.57 -60.32 -55.89
CA GLY A 265 27.11 -61.24 -54.85
C GLY A 265 28.29 -61.82 -54.07
N ASN A 266 28.16 -63.07 -53.63
CA ASN A 266 29.18 -63.81 -52.90
C ASN A 266 29.88 -62.99 -51.78
N PHE A 267 29.04 -62.50 -50.86
CA PHE A 267 29.45 -61.51 -49.87
C PHE A 267 30.44 -62.05 -48.84
N GLY A 268 30.45 -63.37 -48.60
CA GLY A 268 31.22 -64.01 -47.53
C GLY A 268 30.61 -63.83 -46.13
N ILE A 269 29.36 -63.39 -46.06
CA ILE A 269 28.63 -63.07 -44.82
C ILE A 269 27.56 -64.15 -44.60
N ASP A 270 27.55 -64.79 -43.43
CA ASP A 270 26.47 -65.71 -43.06
C ASP A 270 25.22 -64.94 -42.60
N ALA A 271 24.06 -65.33 -43.15
CA ALA A 271 22.77 -64.72 -42.86
C ALA A 271 22.32 -64.81 -41.40
N ALA A 272 22.72 -65.86 -40.65
CA ALA A 272 22.41 -66.00 -39.24
C ALA A 272 23.36 -65.17 -38.36
N TYR A 273 24.63 -65.00 -38.75
CA TYR A 273 25.55 -64.07 -38.10
C TYR A 273 25.11 -62.61 -38.27
N TRP A 274 24.75 -62.19 -39.49
CA TRP A 274 24.12 -60.88 -39.74
C TRP A 274 22.86 -60.69 -38.87
N PHE A 275 21.96 -61.68 -38.89
CA PHE A 275 20.73 -61.64 -38.11
C PHE A 275 21.03 -61.48 -36.61
N LYS A 276 22.04 -62.19 -36.07
CA LYS A 276 22.47 -62.08 -34.68
C LYS A 276 22.94 -60.67 -34.33
N MET A 277 23.86 -60.09 -35.11
CA MET A 277 24.43 -58.76 -34.82
C MET A 277 23.40 -57.64 -34.99
N GLN A 278 22.60 -57.67 -36.05
CA GLN A 278 21.53 -56.70 -36.25
C GLN A 278 20.42 -56.85 -35.20
N THR A 279 20.19 -58.06 -34.66
CA THR A 279 19.30 -58.26 -33.50
C THR A 279 19.87 -57.64 -32.23
N ALA A 280 21.18 -57.79 -31.95
CA ALA A 280 21.82 -57.14 -30.81
C ALA A 280 21.73 -55.60 -30.91
N LYS A 281 21.96 -55.01 -32.10
CA LYS A 281 21.73 -53.59 -32.37
C LYS A 281 20.29 -53.15 -32.12
N ILE A 282 19.29 -53.91 -32.57
CA ILE A 282 17.87 -53.61 -32.33
C ILE A 282 17.51 -53.73 -30.84
N ASN A 283 18.17 -54.62 -30.08
CA ASN A 283 17.98 -54.72 -28.63
C ASN A 283 18.55 -53.48 -27.90
N LEU A 284 19.71 -52.95 -28.32
CA LEU A 284 20.24 -51.68 -27.82
C LEU A 284 19.29 -50.52 -28.12
N LEU A 285 18.75 -50.47 -29.34
CA LEU A 285 17.70 -49.50 -29.70
C LEU A 285 16.42 -49.71 -28.87
N LYS A 286 16.08 -50.94 -28.46
CA LYS A 286 14.97 -51.19 -27.52
C LYS A 286 15.26 -50.55 -26.15
N THR A 287 16.46 -50.73 -25.59
CA THR A 287 16.87 -50.11 -24.31
C THR A 287 16.72 -48.58 -24.34
N VAL A 288 17.15 -47.93 -25.42
CA VAL A 288 16.93 -46.48 -25.62
C VAL A 288 15.43 -46.17 -25.69
N SER A 289 14.67 -46.88 -26.52
CA SER A 289 13.20 -46.74 -26.61
C SER A 289 12.50 -46.85 -25.25
N ASP A 290 12.89 -47.82 -24.42
CA ASP A 290 12.32 -48.03 -23.10
C ASP A 290 12.61 -46.82 -22.20
N LYS A 291 13.86 -46.33 -22.16
CA LYS A 291 14.27 -45.09 -21.45
C LYS A 291 13.52 -43.85 -21.95
N LEU A 292 13.33 -43.68 -23.26
CA LEU A 292 12.55 -42.58 -23.84
C LEU A 292 11.09 -42.61 -23.37
N SER A 293 10.45 -43.79 -23.43
CA SER A 293 9.07 -43.95 -22.97
C SER A 293 8.90 -43.75 -21.46
N GLY A 294 9.87 -44.19 -20.66
CA GLY A 294 9.91 -43.93 -19.22
C GLY A 294 10.04 -42.44 -18.91
N ASN A 295 10.99 -41.75 -19.53
CA ASN A 295 11.16 -40.30 -19.38
C ASN A 295 9.88 -39.53 -19.81
N LEU A 296 9.19 -39.96 -20.87
CA LEU A 296 7.90 -39.38 -21.29
C LEU A 296 6.79 -39.60 -20.25
N ALA A 297 6.68 -40.81 -19.69
CA ALA A 297 5.73 -41.10 -18.62
C ALA A 297 6.02 -40.26 -17.35
N THR A 298 7.30 -40.08 -16.99
CA THR A 298 7.72 -39.21 -15.88
C THR A 298 7.34 -37.74 -16.12
N LEU A 299 7.55 -37.20 -17.32
CA LEU A 299 7.11 -35.84 -17.68
C LEU A 299 5.59 -35.69 -17.54
N SER A 300 4.84 -36.67 -18.03
CA SER A 300 3.36 -36.70 -17.96
C SER A 300 2.86 -36.70 -16.52
N ASN A 301 3.41 -37.58 -15.67
CA ASN A 301 3.07 -37.64 -14.24
C ASN A 301 3.45 -36.35 -13.51
N LYS A 302 4.64 -35.79 -13.79
CA LYS A 302 5.06 -34.51 -13.18
C LYS A 302 4.10 -33.38 -13.56
N SER A 303 3.60 -33.32 -14.79
CA SER A 303 2.59 -32.33 -15.16
C SER A 303 1.23 -32.58 -14.49
N LEU A 304 0.87 -33.83 -14.22
CA LEU A 304 -0.35 -34.19 -13.49
C LEU A 304 -0.27 -33.74 -12.01
N ASP A 305 0.88 -33.95 -11.38
CA ASP A 305 1.17 -33.49 -10.02
C ASP A 305 1.17 -31.96 -9.95
N GLN A 306 1.77 -31.28 -10.94
CA GLN A 306 1.76 -29.81 -11.01
C GLN A 306 0.34 -29.25 -11.16
N ALA A 307 -0.46 -29.82 -12.07
CA ALA A 307 -1.86 -29.44 -12.24
C ALA A 307 -2.64 -29.56 -10.91
N SER A 308 -2.44 -30.68 -10.20
CA SER A 308 -3.05 -30.92 -8.90
C SER A 308 -2.62 -29.88 -7.85
N GLN A 309 -1.33 -29.54 -7.79
CA GLN A 309 -0.82 -28.50 -6.89
C GLN A 309 -1.33 -27.10 -7.24
N ASP A 310 -1.44 -26.76 -8.53
CA ASP A 310 -2.00 -25.49 -8.99
C ASP A 310 -3.47 -25.32 -8.55
N VAL A 311 -4.27 -26.39 -8.56
CA VAL A 311 -5.65 -26.38 -8.00
C VAL A 311 -5.64 -26.10 -6.51
N TYR A 312 -4.81 -26.82 -5.73
CA TYR A 312 -4.71 -26.60 -4.28
C TYR A 312 -4.27 -25.17 -3.96
N PHE A 313 -3.27 -24.66 -4.67
CA PHE A 313 -2.77 -23.29 -4.49
C PHE A 313 -3.83 -22.25 -4.85
N ALA A 314 -4.52 -22.40 -5.99
CA ALA A 314 -5.60 -21.49 -6.40
C ALA A 314 -6.75 -21.46 -5.38
N VAL A 315 -7.17 -22.62 -4.86
CA VAL A 315 -8.23 -22.71 -3.84
C VAL A 315 -7.79 -22.09 -2.51
N VAL A 316 -6.56 -22.35 -2.03
CA VAL A 316 -6.04 -21.75 -0.79
C VAL A 316 -5.90 -20.24 -0.94
N LEU A 317 -5.32 -19.75 -2.05
CA LEU A 317 -5.18 -18.33 -2.34
C LEU A 317 -6.55 -17.63 -2.40
N MET A 318 -7.53 -18.27 -3.05
CA MET A 318 -8.91 -17.78 -3.09
C MET A 318 -9.49 -17.66 -1.67
N VAL A 319 -9.40 -18.71 -0.84
CA VAL A 319 -9.93 -18.69 0.54
C VAL A 319 -9.25 -17.64 1.41
N VAL A 320 -7.92 -17.50 1.33
CA VAL A 320 -7.16 -16.48 2.07
C VAL A 320 -7.55 -15.08 1.60
N SER A 321 -7.62 -14.83 0.30
CA SER A 321 -8.03 -13.52 -0.25
C SER A 321 -9.47 -13.17 0.11
N LEU A 322 -10.40 -14.14 0.04
CA LEU A 322 -11.79 -13.97 0.46
C LEU A 322 -11.87 -13.60 1.95
N SER A 323 -11.09 -14.29 2.79
CA SER A 323 -11.03 -14.07 4.24
C SER A 323 -10.45 -12.70 4.60
N LEU A 324 -9.37 -12.28 3.94
CA LEU A 324 -8.78 -10.95 4.09
C LEU A 324 -9.75 -9.85 3.63
N THR A 325 -10.41 -10.05 2.48
CA THR A 325 -11.39 -9.10 1.95
C THR A 325 -12.59 -8.96 2.89
N LEU A 326 -13.16 -10.07 3.37
CA LEU A 326 -14.27 -10.07 4.32
C LEU A 326 -13.87 -9.46 5.67
N GLY A 327 -12.67 -9.77 6.18
CA GLY A 327 -12.13 -9.20 7.41
C GLY A 327 -11.89 -7.69 7.31
N PHE A 328 -11.35 -7.21 6.19
CA PHE A 328 -11.15 -5.79 5.92
C PHE A 328 -12.50 -5.05 5.79
N VAL A 329 -13.46 -5.61 5.06
CA VAL A 329 -14.82 -5.06 4.95
C VAL A 329 -15.49 -5.00 6.31
N PHE A 330 -15.38 -6.05 7.14
CA PHE A 330 -15.90 -6.05 8.51
C PHE A 330 -15.26 -4.95 9.37
N PHE A 331 -13.93 -4.81 9.33
CA PHE A 331 -13.19 -3.77 10.06
C PHE A 331 -13.63 -2.36 9.66
N VAL A 332 -13.71 -2.07 8.35
CA VAL A 332 -14.16 -0.78 7.80
C VAL A 332 -15.63 -0.50 8.18
N LEU A 333 -16.51 -1.50 8.08
CA LEU A 333 -17.92 -1.35 8.47
C LEU A 333 -18.05 -1.01 9.96
N GLN A 334 -17.28 -1.65 10.84
CA GLN A 334 -17.30 -1.39 12.28
C GLN A 334 -16.74 0.00 12.62
N ARG A 335 -15.62 0.39 11.99
CA ARG A 335 -14.95 1.68 12.22
C ARG A 335 -15.75 2.88 11.71
N ILE A 336 -16.42 2.77 10.57
CA ILE A 336 -17.17 3.92 9.98
C ILE A 336 -18.63 3.95 10.46
N THR A 337 -19.33 2.81 10.51
CA THR A 337 -20.79 2.82 10.72
C THR A 337 -21.16 3.09 12.18
N SER A 338 -20.32 2.67 13.14
CA SER A 338 -20.63 2.81 14.57
C SER A 338 -20.55 4.28 15.05
N PRO A 339 -19.46 5.04 14.80
CA PRO A 339 -19.38 6.44 15.23
C PRO A 339 -20.42 7.33 14.56
N ILE A 340 -20.73 7.10 13.28
CA ILE A 340 -21.76 7.86 12.56
C ILE A 340 -23.16 7.64 13.16
N ASN A 341 -23.51 6.40 13.53
CA ASN A 341 -24.78 6.15 14.21
C ASN A 341 -24.83 6.81 15.60
N ASN A 342 -23.70 6.82 16.33
CA ASN A 342 -23.61 7.51 17.62
C ASN A 342 -23.79 9.03 17.45
N ALA A 343 -23.15 9.64 16.46
CA ALA A 343 -23.32 11.07 16.15
C ALA A 343 -24.78 11.41 15.81
N VAL A 344 -25.47 10.58 15.03
CA VAL A 344 -26.90 10.74 14.73
C VAL A 344 -27.76 10.64 16.00
N ASN A 345 -27.48 9.68 16.89
CA ASN A 345 -28.20 9.53 18.16
C ASN A 345 -27.96 10.73 19.10
N ILE A 346 -26.72 11.23 19.18
CA ILE A 346 -26.37 12.43 19.96
C ILE A 346 -27.12 13.66 19.44
N ALA A 347 -27.13 13.87 18.12
CA ALA A 347 -27.89 14.97 17.52
C ALA A 347 -29.40 14.86 17.79
N GLN A 348 -29.97 13.65 17.82
CA GLN A 348 -31.37 13.42 18.20
C GLN A 348 -31.64 13.69 19.69
N GLU A 349 -30.72 13.39 20.59
CA GLU A 349 -30.87 13.70 22.03
C GLU A 349 -30.77 15.21 22.29
N ILE A 350 -29.82 15.90 21.64
CA ILE A 350 -29.73 17.37 21.68
C ILE A 350 -31.02 18.00 21.14
N SER A 351 -31.57 17.46 20.03
CA SER A 351 -32.86 17.91 19.46
C SER A 351 -34.07 17.68 20.39
N LYS A 352 -33.97 16.81 21.40
CA LYS A 352 -35.00 16.60 22.43
C LYS A 352 -34.76 17.42 23.70
N GLY A 353 -33.72 18.27 23.73
CA GLY A 353 -33.35 19.07 24.89
C GLY A 353 -32.52 18.34 25.95
N ASN A 354 -32.05 17.12 25.66
CA ASN A 354 -31.17 16.36 26.56
C ASN A 354 -29.71 16.75 26.29
N LEU A 355 -29.16 17.64 27.13
CA LEU A 355 -27.82 18.23 26.96
C LEU A 355 -26.77 17.68 27.95
N GLU A 356 -27.08 16.63 28.71
CA GLU A 356 -26.22 16.10 29.79
C GLU A 356 -25.59 14.74 29.45
N ASN A 357 -25.85 14.19 28.26
CA ASN A 357 -25.22 12.95 27.81
C ASN A 357 -23.74 13.17 27.41
N LYS A 358 -22.86 12.27 27.85
CA LYS A 358 -21.43 12.32 27.52
C LYS A 358 -21.18 11.93 26.06
N ILE A 359 -20.42 12.77 25.37
CA ILE A 359 -19.96 12.53 23.99
C ILE A 359 -18.48 12.14 24.05
N ASN A 360 -18.16 10.91 23.67
CA ASN A 360 -16.77 10.43 23.54
C ASN A 360 -16.34 10.47 22.07
N ALA A 361 -15.31 11.25 21.76
CA ALA A 361 -14.69 11.36 20.44
C ALA A 361 -13.29 10.72 20.46
N ASP A 362 -13.24 9.40 20.68
CA ASP A 362 -11.98 8.66 20.87
C ASP A 362 -11.17 8.44 19.57
N THR A 363 -11.76 8.74 18.40
CA THR A 363 -11.10 8.68 17.08
C THR A 363 -10.68 10.09 16.61
N LYS A 364 -9.61 10.17 15.81
CA LYS A 364 -9.11 11.43 15.22
C LYS A 364 -9.49 11.62 13.74
N ASP A 365 -10.31 10.71 13.21
CA ASP A 365 -10.84 10.73 11.85
C ASP A 365 -12.02 11.70 11.70
N GLU A 366 -12.57 11.82 10.50
CA GLU A 366 -13.70 12.70 10.18
C GLU A 366 -14.95 12.38 11.02
N SER A 367 -15.09 11.15 11.52
CA SER A 367 -16.18 10.75 12.41
C SER A 367 -15.97 11.21 13.85
N GLY A 368 -14.71 11.26 14.30
CA GLY A 368 -14.30 11.86 15.56
C GLY A 368 -14.48 13.38 15.56
N GLN A 369 -14.03 14.06 14.49
CA GLN A 369 -14.22 15.51 14.31
C GLN A 369 -15.70 15.90 14.29
N LEU A 370 -16.57 15.08 13.70
CA LEU A 370 -18.02 15.28 13.74
C LEU A 370 -18.59 15.17 15.17
N LEU A 371 -18.11 14.20 15.97
CA LEU A 371 -18.52 14.04 17.37
C LEU A 371 -18.01 15.20 18.24
N GLU A 372 -16.78 15.67 18.01
CA GLU A 372 -16.20 16.83 18.69
C GLU A 372 -16.97 18.12 18.37
N ALA A 373 -17.34 18.34 17.11
CA ALA A 373 -18.17 19.48 16.70
C ALA A 373 -19.58 19.45 17.35
N LEU A 374 -20.19 18.28 17.48
CA LEU A 374 -21.46 18.11 18.23
C LEU A 374 -21.28 18.40 19.74
N GLY A 375 -20.14 18.03 20.33
CA GLY A 375 -19.78 18.37 21.70
C GLY A 375 -19.56 19.88 21.93
N GLY A 376 -18.95 20.57 20.97
CA GLY A 376 -18.85 22.03 20.97
C GLY A 376 -20.23 22.70 20.97
N MET A 377 -21.13 22.24 20.09
CA MET A 377 -22.51 22.75 20.01
C MET A 377 -23.29 22.51 21.32
N GLN A 378 -23.21 21.32 21.91
CA GLN A 378 -23.84 20.99 23.20
C GLN A 378 -23.31 21.91 24.33
N SER A 379 -22.00 22.14 24.37
CA SER A 379 -21.35 23.00 25.36
C SER A 379 -21.82 24.46 25.24
N SER A 380 -21.97 24.98 24.03
CA SER A 380 -22.53 26.32 23.79
C SER A 380 -23.97 26.46 24.28
N LEU A 381 -24.82 25.43 24.07
CA LEU A 381 -26.20 25.41 24.55
C LEU A 381 -26.29 25.37 26.09
N LEU A 382 -25.43 24.59 26.76
CA LEU A 382 -25.33 24.59 28.22
C LEU A 382 -24.88 25.94 28.78
N LYS A 383 -23.94 26.62 28.11
CA LYS A 383 -23.47 27.95 28.52
C LYS A 383 -24.60 28.99 28.45
N SER A 384 -25.31 29.03 27.32
CA SER A 384 -26.45 29.95 27.12
C SER A 384 -27.56 29.77 28.16
N ARG A 385 -27.75 28.55 28.68
CA ARG A 385 -28.71 28.28 29.76
C ARG A 385 -28.30 28.87 31.12
N ARG A 386 -27.01 28.95 31.44
CA ARG A 386 -26.50 29.53 32.71
C ARG A 386 -26.55 31.05 32.73
N GLU A 387 -26.18 31.69 31.61
CA GLU A 387 -26.18 33.15 31.44
C GLU A 387 -27.61 33.75 31.60
N LEU A 388 -28.66 32.94 31.41
CA LEU A 388 -30.06 33.29 31.69
C LEU A 388 -30.45 33.21 33.18
N GLN A 389 -29.74 32.42 34.00
CA GLN A 389 -30.06 32.26 35.43
C GLN A 389 -29.46 33.39 36.29
N GLU A 390 -28.22 33.81 36.00
CA GLU A 390 -27.55 34.89 36.74
C GLU A 390 -28.26 36.26 36.61
N ARG A 391 -28.99 36.50 35.51
CA ARG A 391 -29.76 37.74 35.30
C ARG A 391 -30.94 37.93 36.26
N MET A 392 -31.33 36.93 37.06
CA MET A 392 -32.52 36.99 37.92
C MET A 392 -32.24 37.32 39.40
N GLU A 393 -31.00 37.28 39.87
CA GLU A 393 -30.70 37.50 41.31
C GLU A 393 -30.28 38.93 41.68
N LEU A 394 -29.95 39.79 40.70
CA LEU A 394 -29.37 41.12 40.96
C LEU A 394 -30.38 42.17 41.48
N GLU A 395 -31.69 41.94 41.41
CA GLU A 395 -32.72 42.93 41.77
C GLU A 395 -33.15 42.92 43.25
N ARG A 396 -32.67 41.99 44.09
CA ARG A 396 -33.24 41.74 45.43
C ARG A 396 -32.52 42.34 46.64
N THR A 397 -31.44 43.10 46.46
CA THR A 397 -30.50 43.45 47.56
C THR A 397 -30.36 44.95 47.82
N GLN A 398 -31.46 45.71 47.82
CA GLN A 398 -31.44 47.19 47.93
C GLN A 398 -32.36 47.79 49.04
N ALA A 399 -32.82 47.02 50.05
CA ALA A 399 -33.84 47.49 51.00
C ALA A 399 -33.72 46.95 52.45
N ALA A 400 -32.68 47.32 53.21
CA ALA A 400 -32.52 46.88 54.61
C ALA A 400 -31.69 47.83 55.51
N GLU A 401 -32.08 49.10 55.68
CA GLU A 401 -31.30 50.10 56.44
C GLU A 401 -32.05 50.86 57.56
N ASN A 402 -33.02 50.23 58.25
CA ASN A 402 -33.93 50.97 59.14
C ASN A 402 -34.08 50.41 60.57
N ASN A 403 -32.98 50.33 61.32
CA ASN A 403 -32.97 49.86 62.73
C ASN A 403 -32.01 50.61 63.68
N ARG A 404 -31.47 51.78 63.29
CA ARG A 404 -30.35 52.45 64.00
C ARG A 404 -30.73 53.48 65.07
N LEU A 405 -31.97 53.98 65.11
CA LEU A 405 -32.31 55.23 65.81
C LEU A 405 -32.69 55.09 67.31
N LYS A 406 -32.90 53.88 67.84
CA LYS A 406 -33.27 53.69 69.26
C LYS A 406 -32.06 53.69 70.21
N GLN A 407 -30.87 53.39 69.71
CA GLN A 407 -29.67 53.12 70.53
C GLN A 407 -28.89 54.40 70.92
N ALA A 408 -29.29 55.57 70.40
CA ALA A 408 -28.56 56.84 70.54
C ALA A 408 -29.01 57.70 71.74
N LEU A 409 -30.17 57.42 72.35
CA LEU A 409 -30.80 58.30 73.35
C LEU A 409 -30.54 57.89 74.82
N ASP A 410 -30.19 56.63 75.09
CA ASP A 410 -30.05 56.09 76.46
C ASP A 410 -28.80 56.61 77.20
N ASN A 411 -27.79 57.13 76.49
CA ASN A 411 -26.43 57.37 77.02
C ASN A 411 -26.01 58.86 77.08
N VAL A 412 -26.93 59.83 76.96
CA VAL A 412 -26.60 61.27 77.01
C VAL A 412 -26.68 61.85 78.43
N SER A 413 -25.80 62.79 78.76
CA SER A 413 -25.61 63.35 80.12
C SER A 413 -26.66 64.38 80.57
N ALA A 414 -27.49 64.91 79.65
CA ALA A 414 -28.56 65.83 79.99
C ALA A 414 -29.70 65.09 80.72
N ASN A 415 -30.36 65.74 81.67
CA ASN A 415 -31.42 65.12 82.48
C ASN A 415 -32.75 65.05 81.72
N VAL A 416 -32.87 64.14 80.75
CA VAL A 416 -33.99 64.09 79.79
C VAL A 416 -35.08 63.07 80.15
N MET A 417 -36.34 63.54 80.11
CA MET A 417 -37.56 62.72 80.11
C MET A 417 -38.43 63.05 78.90
N VAL A 418 -39.23 62.10 78.40
CA VAL A 418 -40.23 62.32 77.34
C VAL A 418 -41.59 61.78 77.78
N ALA A 419 -42.63 62.60 77.62
CA ALA A 419 -44.02 62.29 77.88
C ALA A 419 -44.88 62.31 76.60
N ASP A 420 -45.95 61.51 76.58
CA ASP A 420 -46.88 61.34 75.45
C ASP A 420 -47.92 62.47 75.30
N GLU A 421 -48.85 62.32 74.35
CA GLU A 421 -49.99 63.24 74.15
C GLU A 421 -50.87 63.45 75.40
N ARG A 422 -50.77 62.57 76.41
CA ARG A 422 -51.52 62.61 77.68
C ARG A 422 -50.66 63.05 78.86
N ASN A 423 -49.47 63.62 78.61
CA ASN A 423 -48.46 63.99 79.61
C ASN A 423 -47.94 62.80 80.46
N THR A 424 -48.13 61.54 80.01
CA THR A 424 -47.60 60.36 80.69
C THR A 424 -46.15 60.14 80.27
N ILE A 425 -45.21 60.02 81.21
CA ILE A 425 -43.79 59.82 80.92
C ILE A 425 -43.61 58.42 80.29
N ILE A 426 -43.26 58.38 79.01
CA ILE A 426 -43.06 57.15 78.22
C ILE A 426 -41.58 56.77 78.07
N TYR A 427 -40.66 57.69 78.35
CA TYR A 427 -39.23 57.46 78.27
C TYR A 427 -38.46 58.35 79.26
N GLN A 428 -37.40 57.81 79.82
CA GLN A 428 -36.49 58.48 80.75
C GLN A 428 -35.07 57.98 80.49
N ASN A 429 -34.11 58.90 80.34
CA ASN A 429 -32.71 58.51 80.13
C ASN A 429 -31.96 58.25 81.45
N ASN A 430 -30.76 57.67 81.35
CA ASN A 430 -29.97 57.29 82.52
C ASN A 430 -29.55 58.48 83.41
N ALA A 431 -29.30 59.66 82.83
CA ALA A 431 -28.88 60.84 83.58
C ALA A 431 -30.00 61.42 84.46
N SER A 432 -31.21 61.62 83.91
CA SER A 432 -32.34 62.13 84.73
C SER A 432 -32.73 61.17 85.85
N LYS A 433 -32.59 59.85 85.62
CA LYS A 433 -32.79 58.84 86.67
C LYS A 433 -31.84 59.05 87.85
N ALA A 434 -30.58 59.38 87.59
CA ALA A 434 -29.60 59.68 88.66
C ALA A 434 -29.97 60.94 89.46
N LEU A 435 -30.27 62.08 88.81
CA LEU A 435 -30.61 63.34 89.50
C LEU A 435 -31.78 63.16 90.49
N PHE A 436 -32.85 62.50 90.04
CA PHE A 436 -34.05 62.28 90.84
C PHE A 436 -33.85 61.23 91.95
N THR A 437 -32.95 60.26 91.76
CA THR A 437 -32.57 59.29 92.79
C THR A 437 -31.73 59.96 93.88
N GLU A 438 -30.70 60.74 93.52
CA GLU A 438 -29.85 61.47 94.47
C GLU A 438 -30.62 62.53 95.26
N SER A 439 -31.57 63.21 94.60
CA SER A 439 -32.34 64.30 95.20
C SER A 439 -33.64 63.85 95.89
N GLN A 440 -33.97 62.54 95.92
CA GLN A 440 -35.29 62.06 96.36
C GLN A 440 -35.69 62.61 97.74
N THR A 441 -34.81 62.52 98.75
CA THR A 441 -35.12 63.00 100.11
C THR A 441 -35.34 64.51 100.19
N ALA A 442 -34.67 65.31 99.35
CA ALA A 442 -34.82 66.77 99.33
C ALA A 442 -36.06 67.22 98.51
N ILE A 443 -36.46 66.41 97.52
CA ILE A 443 -37.65 66.65 96.70
C ILE A 443 -38.92 66.19 97.43
N GLU A 444 -38.89 65.10 98.20
CA GLU A 444 -40.01 64.66 99.07
C GLU A 444 -40.40 65.71 100.12
N GLU A 445 -39.47 66.56 100.59
CA GLU A 445 -39.77 67.71 101.47
C GLU A 445 -40.73 68.73 100.82
N SER A 446 -40.80 68.77 99.48
CA SER A 446 -41.60 69.73 98.70
C SER A 446 -42.69 69.08 97.83
N LEU A 447 -42.57 67.78 97.51
CA LEU A 447 -43.50 66.99 96.68
C LEU A 447 -43.91 65.71 97.42
N SER A 448 -45.02 65.77 98.16
CA SER A 448 -45.52 64.63 98.94
C SER A 448 -45.93 63.45 98.06
N GLY A 449 -45.30 62.29 98.22
CA GLY A 449 -45.59 61.07 97.47
C GLY A 449 -44.77 60.88 96.19
N PHE A 450 -43.69 61.64 96.02
CA PHE A 450 -42.72 61.47 94.93
C PHE A 450 -41.87 60.19 95.12
N ASN A 451 -41.63 59.42 94.05
CA ASN A 451 -40.81 58.21 94.06
C ASN A 451 -40.01 58.10 92.75
N ALA A 452 -38.68 58.07 92.83
CA ALA A 452 -37.81 58.12 91.66
C ALA A 452 -37.76 56.81 90.83
N GLU A 453 -38.17 55.66 91.39
CA GLU A 453 -38.18 54.38 90.65
C GLU A 453 -39.41 54.20 89.76
N HIS A 454 -40.52 54.88 90.06
CA HIS A 454 -41.81 54.73 89.35
C HIS A 454 -42.18 55.98 88.53
N ILE A 455 -41.19 56.65 87.93
CA ILE A 455 -41.40 57.83 87.09
C ILE A 455 -41.98 57.46 85.71
N ILE A 456 -41.48 56.41 85.05
CA ILE A 456 -42.05 55.95 83.77
C ILE A 456 -43.47 55.40 84.01
N GLY A 457 -44.43 55.87 83.21
CA GLY A 457 -45.85 55.60 83.37
C GLY A 457 -46.59 56.58 84.30
N SER A 458 -45.90 57.55 84.90
CA SER A 458 -46.50 58.61 85.73
C SER A 458 -46.80 59.89 84.92
N ASP A 459 -47.69 60.73 85.44
CA ASP A 459 -48.01 62.04 84.85
C ASP A 459 -46.91 63.05 85.19
N ALA A 460 -46.26 63.61 84.15
CA ALA A 460 -45.14 64.53 84.28
C ALA A 460 -45.45 65.79 85.09
N SER A 461 -46.72 66.21 85.16
CA SER A 461 -47.12 67.37 85.95
C SER A 461 -46.89 67.21 87.45
N LYS A 462 -46.79 65.97 87.95
CA LYS A 462 -46.55 65.67 89.38
C LYS A 462 -45.13 65.95 89.84
N LEU A 463 -44.19 66.24 88.93
CA LEU A 463 -42.80 66.58 89.23
C LEU A 463 -42.62 68.07 89.61
N HIS A 464 -43.71 68.76 89.96
CA HIS A 464 -43.76 70.21 90.14
C HIS A 464 -44.58 70.60 91.38
N PRO A 465 -44.18 71.63 92.17
CA PRO A 465 -44.89 72.03 93.39
C PRO A 465 -46.36 72.42 93.18
N SER A 466 -46.71 72.83 91.96
CA SER A 466 -48.10 73.06 91.53
C SER A 466 -48.41 72.21 90.29
N PRO A 467 -48.89 70.96 90.45
CA PRO A 467 -49.13 70.06 89.32
C PRO A 467 -50.19 70.57 88.35
N THR A 468 -51.24 71.21 88.85
CA THR A 468 -52.33 71.73 88.02
C THR A 468 -51.85 72.82 87.06
N ALA A 469 -50.95 73.70 87.53
CA ALA A 469 -50.34 74.73 86.69
C ALA A 469 -49.44 74.12 85.62
N LEU A 470 -48.57 73.17 85.98
CA LEU A 470 -47.69 72.52 85.01
C LEU A 470 -48.47 71.70 83.98
N SER A 471 -49.54 70.99 84.36
CA SER A 471 -50.38 70.25 83.41
C SER A 471 -51.06 71.16 82.37
N GLN A 472 -51.50 72.34 82.79
CA GLN A 472 -52.09 73.35 81.91
C GLN A 472 -51.03 74.01 81.00
N GLN A 473 -49.83 74.26 81.53
CA GLN A 473 -48.66 74.71 80.77
C GLN A 473 -48.27 73.69 79.68
N LEU A 474 -48.17 72.41 80.06
CA LEU A 474 -47.85 71.30 79.15
C LEU A 474 -48.90 71.16 78.03
N SER A 475 -50.18 71.31 78.34
CA SER A 475 -51.27 71.20 77.36
C SER A 475 -51.21 72.29 76.27
N ASN A 476 -50.77 73.50 76.63
CA ASN A 476 -50.67 74.65 75.73
C ASN A 476 -49.24 74.89 75.18
N LEU A 477 -48.29 74.01 75.49
CA LEU A 477 -46.86 74.18 75.16
C LEU A 477 -46.61 74.11 73.65
N SER A 478 -46.34 75.25 73.03
CA SER A 478 -46.00 75.39 71.60
C SER A 478 -44.53 75.79 71.36
N GLN A 479 -43.83 76.22 72.40
CA GLN A 479 -42.42 76.66 72.39
C GLN A 479 -41.74 76.24 73.71
N THR A 480 -40.41 76.34 73.78
CA THR A 480 -39.64 76.04 74.99
C THR A 480 -40.02 76.93 76.17
N PHE A 481 -40.11 76.37 77.37
CA PHE A 481 -40.38 77.08 78.63
C PHE A 481 -39.39 76.68 79.71
N SER A 482 -38.91 77.62 80.52
CA SER A 482 -38.00 77.37 81.66
C SER A 482 -38.41 78.13 82.91
N GLU A 483 -38.24 77.52 84.09
CA GLU A 483 -38.65 78.05 85.40
C GLU A 483 -37.69 77.65 86.53
N GLU A 484 -37.33 78.59 87.42
CA GLU A 484 -36.53 78.30 88.61
C GLU A 484 -37.43 77.86 89.79
N LEU A 485 -37.19 76.66 90.28
CA LEU A 485 -37.99 75.95 91.28
C LEU A 485 -37.17 75.69 92.54
N LYS A 486 -37.61 76.25 93.66
CA LYS A 486 -37.00 76.01 94.95
C LYS A 486 -37.58 74.74 95.58
N LEU A 487 -36.78 73.68 95.61
CA LEU A 487 -37.16 72.35 96.12
C LEU A 487 -36.28 72.04 97.33
N GLY A 488 -36.86 72.17 98.53
CA GLY A 488 -36.14 72.09 99.81
C GLY A 488 -34.99 73.11 99.89
N ARG A 489 -33.75 72.61 100.04
CA ARG A 489 -32.52 73.43 100.12
C ARG A 489 -31.83 73.67 98.77
N LYS A 490 -32.45 73.24 97.67
CA LYS A 490 -31.94 73.38 96.29
C LYS A 490 -32.74 74.46 95.54
N SER A 491 -32.09 75.20 94.66
CA SER A 491 -32.77 76.13 93.74
C SER A 491 -32.55 75.59 92.34
N LEU A 492 -33.45 74.73 91.89
CA LEU A 492 -33.34 74.02 90.62
C LEU A 492 -33.92 74.85 89.46
N MET A 493 -33.57 74.53 88.21
CA MET A 493 -34.16 75.13 87.01
C MET A 493 -34.78 74.02 86.14
N LEU A 494 -36.09 74.04 85.89
CA LEU A 494 -36.81 73.11 85.01
C LEU A 494 -36.95 73.71 83.61
N THR A 495 -36.87 72.90 82.55
CA THR A 495 -37.14 73.29 81.15
C THR A 495 -38.03 72.27 80.43
N LEU A 496 -38.95 72.73 79.58
CA LEU A 496 -39.93 71.93 78.82
C LEU A 496 -39.83 72.23 77.30
N ASN A 497 -39.89 71.20 76.45
CA ASN A 497 -39.79 71.32 74.99
C ASN A 497 -40.85 70.44 74.27
N PRO A 498 -41.76 70.97 73.45
CA PRO A 498 -42.81 70.17 72.79
C PRO A 498 -42.30 69.35 71.59
N VAL A 499 -42.88 68.16 71.36
CA VAL A 499 -42.61 67.30 70.20
C VAL A 499 -43.85 67.30 69.28
N ILE A 500 -43.67 67.54 67.98
CA ILE A 500 -44.74 67.80 67.00
C ILE A 500 -44.50 66.93 65.75
N SER A 501 -45.57 66.40 65.13
CA SER A 501 -45.51 65.62 63.87
C SER A 501 -45.38 66.52 62.62
N GLU A 502 -45.07 65.91 61.47
CA GLU A 502 -45.09 66.59 60.17
C GLU A 502 -46.48 67.18 59.80
N GLU A 503 -47.55 66.68 60.41
CA GLU A 503 -48.92 67.18 60.25
C GLU A 503 -49.29 68.28 61.28
N GLN A 504 -48.30 68.90 61.93
CA GLN A 504 -48.48 69.96 62.95
C GLN A 504 -49.30 69.55 64.19
N LYS A 505 -49.36 68.25 64.49
CA LYS A 505 -50.01 67.72 65.71
C LYS A 505 -48.98 67.44 66.79
N LYS A 506 -49.20 67.95 68.01
CA LYS A 506 -48.34 67.67 69.17
C LYS A 506 -48.41 66.18 69.52
N LEU A 507 -47.25 65.51 69.51
CA LEU A 507 -47.06 64.09 69.85
C LEU A 507 -46.61 63.86 71.30
N GLY A 508 -46.00 64.86 71.96
CA GLY A 508 -45.45 64.73 73.31
C GLY A 508 -44.73 65.97 73.83
N VAL A 509 -44.01 65.84 74.94
CA VAL A 509 -43.13 66.87 75.55
C VAL A 509 -41.87 66.24 76.15
N VAL A 510 -40.74 66.94 76.04
CA VAL A 510 -39.43 66.62 76.65
C VAL A 510 -39.16 67.54 77.85
N LEU A 511 -38.58 67.05 78.95
CA LEU A 511 -38.28 67.81 80.18
C LEU A 511 -36.78 67.72 80.59
N GLU A 512 -36.22 68.78 81.20
CA GLU A 512 -34.77 68.97 81.55
C GLU A 512 -34.53 69.81 82.86
N TRP A 513 -33.40 69.65 83.60
CA TRP A 513 -33.19 70.19 84.98
C TRP A 513 -31.73 70.65 85.41
N GLN A 514 -31.54 71.72 86.24
CA GLN A 514 -30.25 72.32 86.78
C GLN A 514 -30.32 72.90 88.26
N ASP A 515 -29.32 73.62 88.90
CA ASP A 515 -29.23 74.07 90.37
C ASP A 515 -28.35 75.35 90.74
N LEU A 516 -28.65 76.20 91.78
CA LEU A 516 -27.98 77.51 92.20
C LEU A 516 -28.19 78.07 93.68
N THR A 517 -27.18 78.47 94.52
CA THR A 517 -27.46 78.96 95.95
C THR A 517 -26.63 80.10 96.67
N GLN A 518 -25.39 80.48 96.34
CA GLN A 518 -24.41 80.96 97.39
C GLN A 518 -24.13 82.49 97.66
N GLN A 519 -24.99 83.46 97.33
CA GLN A 519 -24.53 84.86 97.04
C GLN A 519 -24.80 86.02 98.07
N ARG A 520 -25.16 85.82 99.34
CA ARG A 520 -25.88 86.85 100.15
C ARG A 520 -25.21 87.46 101.42
N ASP A 521 -23.95 87.22 101.74
CA ASP A 521 -23.57 87.00 103.16
C ASP A 521 -22.54 87.95 103.87
N ALA A 522 -22.33 89.22 103.48
CA ALA A 522 -20.93 89.72 103.57
C ALA A 522 -20.60 91.25 103.66
N GLU A 523 -20.95 92.12 104.65
CA GLU A 523 -20.41 93.54 104.81
C GLU A 523 -19.73 93.85 106.13
N SER A 524 -19.51 92.85 106.94
CA SER A 524 -19.05 93.06 108.30
C SER A 524 -17.62 93.65 108.41
N GLN A 525 -16.84 93.75 107.31
CA GLN A 525 -15.38 93.99 107.37
C GLN A 525 -14.88 95.40 106.98
N ILE A 526 -15.73 96.42 106.76
CA ILE A 526 -15.31 97.80 106.34
C ILE A 526 -14.11 98.32 107.12
N GLN A 527 -14.13 98.21 108.45
CA GLN A 527 -13.11 98.84 109.29
C GLN A 527 -11.76 98.11 109.33
N LYS A 528 -11.63 96.89 108.78
CA LYS A 528 -10.35 96.16 108.79
C LYS A 528 -9.31 96.74 107.84
N VAL A 529 -9.72 97.38 106.76
CA VAL A 529 -8.87 97.62 105.57
C VAL A 529 -7.95 98.82 105.67
N ILE A 530 -8.43 99.93 106.23
CA ILE A 530 -7.71 101.21 106.22
C ILE A 530 -6.36 101.10 106.96
N LYS A 531 -6.24 100.19 107.94
CA LYS A 531 -4.98 99.93 108.68
C LYS A 531 -4.00 99.00 107.97
N ALA A 532 -4.42 98.23 106.97
CA ALA A 532 -3.57 97.28 106.25
C ALA A 532 -2.87 97.93 105.04
N ALA A 533 -3.61 98.75 104.28
CA ALA A 533 -3.09 99.45 103.10
C ALA A 533 -1.84 100.30 103.39
N ALA A 534 -1.76 100.91 104.58
CA ALA A 534 -0.62 101.72 105.02
C ALA A 534 0.68 100.92 105.30
N ARG A 535 0.67 99.59 105.21
CA ARG A 535 1.84 98.71 105.43
C ARG A 535 2.25 97.89 104.21
N GLY A 536 1.59 98.09 103.06
CA GLY A 536 1.79 97.29 101.85
C GLY A 536 0.94 96.02 101.76
N GLU A 537 0.06 95.77 102.74
CA GLU A 537 -0.87 94.62 102.74
C GLU A 537 -2.16 94.98 101.97
N LEU A 538 -2.09 94.99 100.64
CA LEU A 538 -3.19 95.47 99.76
C LEU A 538 -4.34 94.45 99.55
N ASN A 539 -4.24 93.24 100.11
CA ASN A 539 -5.27 92.19 99.98
C ASN A 539 -6.37 92.24 101.04
N THR A 540 -6.24 93.05 102.10
CA THR A 540 -7.31 93.18 103.09
C THR A 540 -8.50 93.86 102.42
N ARG A 541 -9.67 93.20 102.44
CA ARG A 541 -10.89 93.70 101.82
C ARG A 541 -11.95 94.03 102.84
N ILE A 542 -12.78 94.96 102.39
CA ILE A 542 -14.03 95.36 103.00
C ILE A 542 -15.05 94.37 102.44
N ASP A 543 -15.69 93.60 103.29
CA ASP A 543 -16.93 92.88 102.99
C ASP A 543 -17.97 93.95 102.53
N SER A 544 -18.88 93.73 101.56
CA SER A 544 -20.03 94.62 101.19
C SER A 544 -21.51 94.07 100.98
N ALA A 545 -22.01 93.11 101.79
CA ALA A 545 -23.42 92.64 101.95
C ALA A 545 -24.06 92.33 103.39
N HIS A 546 -23.78 93.09 104.47
CA HIS A 546 -24.30 93.17 105.86
C HIS A 546 -24.63 94.65 106.30
N PHE A 547 -24.35 95.73 105.52
CA PHE A 547 -24.59 97.16 105.87
C PHE A 547 -25.20 97.98 104.71
N ASP A 548 -26.53 98.14 104.66
CA ASP A 548 -27.16 98.97 103.62
C ASP A 548 -26.88 100.50 103.71
N GLY A 549 -27.21 101.21 102.61
CA GLY A 549 -27.27 102.68 102.55
C GLY A 549 -25.92 103.37 102.33
N PHE A 550 -25.72 104.54 102.94
CA PHE A 550 -24.46 105.30 102.84
C PHE A 550 -23.23 104.48 103.28
N MET A 551 -23.40 103.49 104.16
CA MET A 551 -22.30 102.60 104.55
C MET A 551 -21.88 101.65 103.44
N LYS A 552 -22.82 101.12 102.65
CA LYS A 552 -22.49 100.41 101.41
C LYS A 552 -21.76 101.30 100.42
N VAL A 553 -22.21 102.53 100.21
CA VAL A 553 -21.54 103.48 99.31
C VAL A 553 -20.12 103.86 99.79
N LEU A 554 -19.90 103.96 101.11
CA LEU A 554 -18.58 104.23 101.69
C LEU A 554 -17.68 102.98 101.67
N ALA A 555 -18.27 101.79 101.85
CA ALA A 555 -17.63 100.49 101.75
C ALA A 555 -17.14 100.21 100.33
N GLU A 556 -18.06 100.30 99.38
CA GLU A 556 -17.82 100.22 97.95
C GLU A 556 -16.86 101.32 97.53
N GLY A 557 -16.97 102.56 97.98
CA GLY A 557 -16.00 103.62 97.63
C GLY A 557 -14.56 103.35 98.11
N ILE A 558 -14.36 102.76 99.29
CA ILE A 558 -13.02 102.41 99.80
C ILE A 558 -12.52 101.09 99.18
N ASN A 559 -13.40 100.13 98.90
CA ASN A 559 -13.08 98.96 98.10
C ASN A 559 -12.73 99.34 96.67
N GLU A 560 -13.54 100.12 95.97
CA GLU A 560 -13.34 100.60 94.60
C GLU A 560 -11.98 101.27 94.46
N LEU A 561 -11.58 102.12 95.41
CA LEU A 561 -10.27 102.77 95.38
C LEU A 561 -9.13 101.75 95.52
N LEU A 562 -9.30 100.68 96.29
CA LEU A 562 -8.32 99.60 96.42
C LEU A 562 -8.41 98.55 95.28
N GLU A 563 -9.58 98.32 94.71
CA GLU A 563 -9.86 97.38 93.63
C GLU A 563 -9.38 97.97 92.29
N ALA A 564 -9.56 99.28 92.09
CA ALA A 564 -9.03 100.04 90.97
C ALA A 564 -7.50 100.08 90.91
N ILE A 565 -6.81 99.81 92.03
CA ILE A 565 -5.34 99.70 92.09
C ILE A 565 -4.88 98.23 92.09
N VAL A 566 -5.51 97.37 92.88
CA VAL A 566 -5.09 95.95 93.06
C VAL A 566 -5.53 95.07 91.88
N GLY A 567 -6.72 95.28 91.32
CA GLY A 567 -7.23 94.50 90.19
C GLY A 567 -6.30 94.53 88.98
N PRO A 568 -5.94 95.72 88.44
CA PRO A 568 -5.00 95.83 87.33
C PRO A 568 -3.63 95.22 87.64
N LEU A 569 -3.07 95.49 88.83
CA LEU A 569 -1.74 95.00 89.21
C LEU A 569 -1.71 93.47 89.37
N LYS A 570 -2.73 92.88 90.00
CA LYS A 570 -2.84 91.42 90.18
C LYS A 570 -3.04 90.71 88.83
N LYS A 571 -3.93 91.20 87.96
CA LYS A 571 -4.14 90.61 86.63
C LYS A 571 -2.91 90.73 85.74
N THR A 572 -2.18 91.83 85.82
CA THR A 572 -0.90 92.00 85.11
C THR A 572 0.14 90.99 85.61
N ALA A 573 0.30 90.83 86.94
CA ALA A 573 1.23 89.87 87.51
C ALA A 573 0.85 88.40 87.16
N GLU A 574 -0.44 88.07 87.17
CA GLU A 574 -0.98 86.73 86.85
C GLU A 574 -0.74 86.35 85.38
N ALA A 575 -1.03 87.27 84.45
CA ALA A 575 -0.78 87.05 83.03
C ALA A 575 0.72 87.02 82.68
N VAL A 576 1.55 87.88 83.28
CA VAL A 576 3.02 87.81 83.12
C VAL A 576 3.57 86.51 83.70
N HIS A 577 3.03 86.00 84.82
CA HIS A 577 3.44 84.72 85.39
C HIS A 577 3.14 83.55 84.45
N LEU A 578 1.95 83.49 83.86
CA LEU A 578 1.58 82.45 82.88
C LEU A 578 2.46 82.50 81.63
N ILE A 579 2.64 83.69 81.04
CA ILE A 579 3.56 83.88 79.89
C ILE A 579 4.99 83.44 80.25
N SER A 580 5.46 83.72 81.47
CA SER A 580 6.80 83.30 81.92
C SER A 580 6.97 81.78 82.09
N LYS A 581 5.87 81.02 82.16
CA LYS A 581 5.86 79.55 82.16
C LYS A 581 5.66 78.92 80.78
N GLY A 582 5.41 79.73 79.76
CA GLY A 582 5.08 79.26 78.40
C GLY A 582 3.59 79.00 78.17
N ASP A 583 2.73 79.25 79.15
CA ASP A 583 1.27 79.17 79.01
C ASP A 583 0.71 80.48 78.47
N VAL A 584 -0.16 80.42 77.46
CA VAL A 584 -0.85 81.60 76.92
C VAL A 584 -2.09 81.88 77.79
N PRO A 585 -2.16 83.02 78.51
CA PRO A 585 -3.32 83.37 79.31
C PRO A 585 -4.57 83.62 78.45
N ALA A 586 -5.75 83.60 79.08
CA ALA A 586 -6.91 84.23 78.47
C ALA A 586 -6.73 85.77 78.46
N LEU A 587 -7.26 86.44 77.43
CA LEU A 587 -7.26 87.91 77.35
C LEU A 587 -7.94 88.54 78.57
N ILE A 588 -7.33 89.60 79.10
CA ILE A 588 -7.88 90.41 80.19
C ILE A 588 -9.06 91.20 79.62
N LYS A 589 -10.28 90.81 79.99
CA LYS A 589 -11.54 91.37 79.44
C LYS A 589 -12.04 92.58 80.24
N GLU A 590 -11.55 92.72 81.46
CA GLU A 590 -11.85 93.78 82.41
C GLU A 590 -11.56 95.16 81.79
N GLN A 591 -12.45 96.13 82.01
CA GLN A 591 -12.24 97.50 81.56
C GLN A 591 -11.50 98.30 82.64
N TYR A 592 -10.47 99.03 82.22
CA TYR A 592 -9.71 99.95 83.06
C TYR A 592 -9.65 101.33 82.39
N GLN A 593 -9.38 102.36 83.19
CA GLN A 593 -9.30 103.77 82.78
C GLN A 593 -7.86 104.29 82.95
N GLY A 594 -7.47 105.33 82.22
CA GLY A 594 -6.13 105.93 82.31
C GLY A 594 -5.00 104.96 81.99
N ASP A 595 -3.88 105.07 82.71
CA ASP A 595 -2.66 104.29 82.46
C ASP A 595 -2.87 102.75 82.56
N PHE A 596 -3.84 102.30 83.36
CA PHE A 596 -4.18 100.87 83.44
C PHE A 596 -4.88 100.35 82.18
N ALA A 597 -5.57 101.21 81.42
CA ALA A 597 -6.14 100.84 80.12
C ALA A 597 -5.02 100.52 79.10
N LEU A 598 -3.96 101.32 79.11
CA LEU A 598 -2.77 101.12 78.29
C LEU A 598 -2.04 99.82 78.68
N LEU A 599 -1.87 99.58 79.99
CA LEU A 599 -1.24 98.36 80.51
C LEU A 599 -1.98 97.10 80.05
N LYS A 600 -3.31 97.08 80.16
CA LYS A 600 -4.16 95.95 79.72
C LYS A 600 -4.08 95.73 78.21
N ASN A 601 -4.17 96.79 77.42
CA ASN A 601 -4.12 96.67 75.95
C ASN A 601 -2.77 96.09 75.50
N ASN A 602 -1.66 96.59 76.04
CA ASN A 602 -0.33 96.08 75.75
C ASN A 602 -0.18 94.59 76.14
N LEU A 603 -0.73 94.18 77.28
CA LEU A 603 -0.67 92.78 77.72
C LEU A 603 -1.56 91.87 76.86
N ASN A 604 -2.75 92.32 76.47
CA ASN A 604 -3.64 91.57 75.59
C ASN A 604 -3.05 91.37 74.19
N THR A 605 -2.43 92.40 73.61
CA THR A 605 -1.72 92.27 72.34
C THR A 605 -0.55 91.27 72.46
N CYS A 606 0.14 91.21 73.60
CA CYS A 606 1.16 90.18 73.85
C CYS A 606 0.54 88.77 73.87
N ILE A 607 -0.59 88.59 74.59
CA ILE A 607 -1.32 87.32 74.66
C ILE A 607 -1.78 86.84 73.28
N GLU A 608 -2.40 87.72 72.48
CA GLU A 608 -2.89 87.42 71.12
C GLU A 608 -1.75 86.96 70.19
N VAL A 609 -0.64 87.70 70.18
CA VAL A 609 0.48 87.42 69.27
C VAL A 609 1.20 86.10 69.63
N VAL A 610 1.40 85.81 70.92
CA VAL A 610 2.00 84.53 71.35
C VAL A 610 1.05 83.35 71.11
N GLY A 611 -0.25 83.53 71.35
CA GLY A 611 -1.27 82.51 71.09
C GLY A 611 -1.38 82.13 69.62
N LEU A 612 -1.31 83.11 68.72
CA LEU A 612 -1.33 82.88 67.28
C LEU A 612 -0.11 82.05 66.82
N LEU A 613 1.09 82.40 67.27
CA LEU A 613 2.33 81.68 66.94
C LEU A 613 2.24 80.19 67.32
N ILE A 614 1.83 79.89 68.55
CA ILE A 614 1.78 78.50 69.06
C ILE A 614 0.76 77.67 68.26
N LYS A 615 -0.41 78.23 67.96
CA LYS A 615 -1.44 77.58 67.14
C LYS A 615 -0.90 77.19 65.76
N ASP A 616 -0.21 78.12 65.10
CA ASP A 616 0.24 77.95 63.72
C ASP A 616 1.44 77.02 63.61
N VAL A 617 2.42 77.12 64.52
CA VAL A 617 3.57 76.20 64.58
C VAL A 617 3.12 74.76 64.86
N ASN A 618 2.22 74.55 65.82
CA ASN A 618 1.61 73.23 66.06
C ASN A 618 0.78 72.74 64.85
N GLY A 619 0.12 73.66 64.15
CA GLY A 619 -0.64 73.37 62.94
C GLY A 619 0.20 72.89 61.75
N LEU A 620 1.47 73.32 61.66
CA LEU A 620 2.47 72.81 60.71
C LEU A 620 3.11 71.51 61.19
N ALA A 621 3.50 71.41 62.45
CA ALA A 621 4.11 70.19 63.01
C ALA A 621 3.18 68.97 62.82
N ASN A 622 1.88 69.13 63.11
CA ASN A 622 0.89 68.07 62.89
C ASN A 622 0.70 67.73 61.41
N ALA A 623 0.79 68.71 60.50
CA ALA A 623 0.70 68.46 59.06
C ALA A 623 1.93 67.70 58.54
N ALA A 624 3.13 68.05 59.01
CA ALA A 624 4.35 67.34 58.68
C ALA A 624 4.35 65.89 59.15
N VAL A 625 3.87 65.62 60.38
CA VAL A 625 3.69 64.25 60.91
C VAL A 625 2.63 63.47 60.13
N ALA A 626 1.58 64.13 59.64
CA ALA A 626 0.57 63.52 58.78
C ALA A 626 0.99 63.35 57.31
N GLY A 627 2.20 63.78 56.92
CA GLY A 627 2.70 63.72 55.55
C GLY A 627 2.19 64.83 54.62
N ASP A 628 1.35 65.76 55.10
CA ASP A 628 0.93 66.96 54.35
C ASP A 628 2.02 68.05 54.41
N LEU A 629 3.15 67.76 53.76
CA LEU A 629 4.30 68.66 53.71
C LEU A 629 4.04 69.93 52.86
N LYS A 630 2.89 70.06 52.20
CA LYS A 630 2.55 71.22 51.34
C LYS A 630 1.88 72.35 52.11
N LYS A 631 1.39 72.11 53.31
CA LYS A 631 0.74 73.14 54.15
C LYS A 631 1.75 74.22 54.58
N ARG A 632 1.36 75.49 54.49
CA ARG A 632 2.15 76.67 54.93
C ARG A 632 1.30 77.55 55.83
N VAL A 633 1.93 78.30 56.72
CA VAL A 633 1.27 79.33 57.54
C VAL A 633 1.34 80.68 56.84
N ASP A 634 0.24 81.44 56.95
CA ASP A 634 0.10 82.79 56.40
C ASP A 634 0.96 83.81 57.15
N LEU A 635 2.00 84.32 56.47
CA LEU A 635 2.94 85.29 57.02
C LEU A 635 2.33 86.69 57.26
N THR A 636 1.12 86.98 56.78
CA THR A 636 0.48 88.29 56.98
C THR A 636 -0.11 88.47 58.38
N GLN A 637 -0.37 87.36 59.08
CA GLN A 637 -0.98 87.36 60.41
C GLN A 637 0.07 87.57 61.54
N HIS A 638 1.36 87.46 61.20
CA HIS A 638 2.48 87.56 62.14
C HIS A 638 3.30 88.82 61.90
N ASN A 639 3.77 89.45 62.98
CA ASN A 639 4.58 90.67 62.95
C ASN A 639 5.85 90.55 63.82
N GLY A 640 6.84 91.41 63.59
CA GLY A 640 8.09 91.42 64.34
C GLY A 640 8.90 90.12 64.21
N ASP A 641 9.59 89.72 65.27
CA ASP A 641 10.42 88.50 65.28
C ASP A 641 9.59 87.20 65.19
N PHE A 642 8.33 87.20 65.62
CA PHE A 642 7.44 86.05 65.46
C PHE A 642 7.18 85.71 63.99
N ARG A 643 7.11 86.72 63.11
CA ARG A 643 7.05 86.49 61.66
C ARG A 643 8.30 85.78 61.15
N LYS A 644 9.49 86.09 61.68
CA LYS A 644 10.75 85.43 61.29
C LYS A 644 10.74 83.95 61.68
N ILE A 645 10.18 83.60 62.84
CA ILE A 645 10.02 82.21 63.27
C ILE A 645 9.13 81.44 62.28
N VAL A 646 7.95 81.97 61.95
CA VAL A 646 7.02 81.33 61.01
C VAL A 646 7.62 81.23 59.60
N THR A 647 8.34 82.27 59.14
CA THR A 647 9.10 82.21 57.88
C THR A 647 10.12 81.06 57.92
N GLY A 648 10.94 80.94 58.96
CA GLY A 648 11.92 79.86 59.07
C GLY A 648 11.30 78.45 59.09
N VAL A 649 10.12 78.27 59.67
CA VAL A 649 9.40 76.97 59.65
C VAL A 649 8.84 76.66 58.24
N ASN A 650 8.29 77.66 57.54
CA ASN A 650 7.86 77.49 56.15
C ASN A 650 9.06 77.18 55.23
N ASP A 651 10.15 77.93 55.33
CA ASP A 651 11.37 77.75 54.54
C ASP A 651 11.99 76.35 54.75
N MET A 652 11.98 75.83 55.99
CA MET A 652 12.39 74.46 56.30
C MET A 652 11.52 73.42 55.58
N MET A 653 10.19 73.62 55.54
CA MET A 653 9.28 72.72 54.85
C MET A 653 9.49 72.76 53.33
N ASP A 654 9.75 73.94 52.75
CA ASP A 654 10.06 74.08 51.32
C ASP A 654 11.38 73.38 50.95
N ALA A 655 12.40 73.47 51.81
CA ALA A 655 13.66 72.75 51.63
C ALA A 655 13.52 71.22 51.63
N MET A 656 12.50 70.66 52.30
CA MET A 656 12.25 69.21 52.36
C MET A 656 11.33 68.69 51.23
N VAL A 657 10.34 69.47 50.79
CA VAL A 657 9.35 69.02 49.78
C VAL A 657 9.99 68.79 48.41
N GLY A 658 10.86 69.69 47.98
CA GLY A 658 11.48 69.65 46.64
C GLY A 658 12.24 68.34 46.35
N PRO A 659 13.26 67.99 47.14
CA PRO A 659 14.06 66.77 46.93
C PRO A 659 13.22 65.50 46.98
N LEU A 660 12.31 65.37 47.95
CA LEU A 660 11.47 64.18 48.12
C LEU A 660 10.51 63.99 46.94
N THR A 661 9.92 65.07 46.42
CA THR A 661 9.06 65.01 45.24
C THR A 661 9.84 64.58 43.99
N LYS A 662 11.06 65.11 43.79
CA LYS A 662 11.91 64.73 42.66
C LYS A 662 12.35 63.26 42.73
N ALA A 663 12.72 62.80 43.92
CA ALA A 663 13.11 61.40 44.15
C ALA A 663 11.95 60.42 43.85
N ALA A 664 10.73 60.73 44.33
CA ALA A 664 9.55 59.93 44.05
C ALA A 664 9.29 59.78 42.55
N ASN A 665 9.33 60.89 41.79
CA ASN A 665 9.10 60.88 40.34
C ASN A 665 10.14 60.05 39.57
N VAL A 666 11.42 60.06 39.99
CA VAL A 666 12.48 59.26 39.35
C VAL A 666 12.27 57.76 39.58
N VAL A 667 11.91 57.36 40.80
CA VAL A 667 11.59 55.96 41.11
C VAL A 667 10.31 55.50 40.38
N GLU A 668 9.31 56.38 40.26
CA GLU A 668 8.09 56.12 39.48
C GLU A 668 8.36 55.94 37.98
N ALA A 669 9.31 56.69 37.40
CA ALA A 669 9.74 56.51 36.01
C ALA A 669 10.45 55.16 35.82
N ILE A 670 11.49 54.89 36.62
CA ILE A 670 12.29 53.65 36.53
C ILE A 670 11.40 52.41 36.73
N SER A 671 10.46 52.44 37.67
CA SER A 671 9.50 51.32 37.90
C SER A 671 8.52 51.07 36.75
N ARG A 672 8.35 52.02 35.83
CA ARG A 672 7.60 51.85 34.57
C ARG A 672 8.50 51.47 33.38
N GLY A 673 9.81 51.35 33.59
CA GLY A 673 10.79 51.11 32.52
C GLY A 673 11.15 52.35 31.69
N ASP A 674 10.75 53.55 32.14
CA ASP A 674 11.14 54.82 31.54
C ASP A 674 12.34 55.37 32.32
N ILE A 675 13.51 55.48 31.68
CA ILE A 675 14.74 55.91 32.35
C ILE A 675 14.86 57.44 32.22
N PRO A 676 14.62 58.20 33.31
CA PRO A 676 14.62 59.65 33.24
C PRO A 676 16.05 60.19 33.15
N GLY A 677 16.18 61.42 32.63
CA GLY A 677 17.44 62.16 32.70
C GLY A 677 17.88 62.42 34.14
N HIS A 678 19.20 62.62 34.33
CA HIS A 678 19.82 62.90 35.63
C HIS A 678 19.12 64.05 36.38
N ILE A 679 19.01 63.91 37.70
CA ILE A 679 18.62 65.00 38.58
C ILE A 679 19.77 66.03 38.59
N THR A 680 19.47 67.27 38.19
CA THR A 680 20.46 68.35 38.01
C THR A 680 20.31 69.47 39.05
N GLU A 681 19.19 69.48 39.77
CA GLU A 681 18.92 70.40 40.85
C GLU A 681 19.99 70.34 41.95
N GLN A 682 20.35 71.50 42.53
CA GLN A 682 21.31 71.58 43.63
C GLN A 682 20.60 71.35 44.96
N TYR A 683 21.11 70.40 45.74
CA TYR A 683 20.65 70.12 47.10
C TYR A 683 21.83 70.19 48.08
N ASN A 684 21.51 70.24 49.38
CA ASN A 684 22.51 70.32 50.44
C ASN A 684 22.39 69.10 51.38
N GLY A 685 23.53 68.67 51.95
CA GLY A 685 23.58 67.56 52.89
C GLY A 685 23.08 66.24 52.30
N ASP A 686 22.25 65.52 53.06
CA ASP A 686 21.78 64.16 52.70
C ASP A 686 20.98 64.11 51.40
N PHE A 687 20.33 65.21 51.00
CA PHE A 687 19.61 65.28 49.72
C PHE A 687 20.53 65.30 48.49
N GLU A 688 21.78 65.76 48.63
CA GLU A 688 22.79 65.66 47.57
C GLU A 688 23.30 64.22 47.43
N LEU A 689 23.39 63.47 48.54
CA LEU A 689 23.68 62.04 48.52
C LEU A 689 22.53 61.25 47.88
N LEU A 690 21.27 61.56 48.22
CA LEU A 690 20.10 60.97 47.59
C LEU A 690 20.11 61.20 46.07
N LYS A 691 20.40 62.43 45.63
CA LYS A 691 20.56 62.77 44.21
C LYS A 691 21.62 61.91 43.53
N LYS A 692 22.81 61.81 44.13
CA LYS A 692 23.92 61.01 43.60
C LYS A 692 23.52 59.53 43.44
N ASN A 693 22.90 58.95 44.47
CA ASN A 693 22.51 57.54 44.45
C ASN A 693 21.42 57.26 43.40
N LEU A 694 20.45 58.17 43.23
CA LEU A 694 19.43 58.05 42.18
C LEU A 694 20.05 58.19 40.78
N ASN A 695 20.97 59.12 40.56
CA ASN A 695 21.67 59.25 39.29
C ASN A 695 22.54 58.02 38.97
N THR A 696 23.23 57.43 39.95
CA THR A 696 23.93 56.14 39.77
C THR A 696 22.98 54.99 39.43
N CYS A 697 21.76 54.99 39.97
CA CYS A 697 20.72 54.02 39.62
C CYS A 697 20.21 54.21 38.17
N ILE A 698 19.97 55.47 37.76
CA ILE A 698 19.65 55.84 36.38
C ILE A 698 20.73 55.33 35.42
N ASP A 699 22.01 55.58 35.70
CA ASP A 699 23.13 55.14 34.87
C ASP A 699 23.21 53.61 34.75
N ALA A 700 23.10 52.89 35.87
CA ALA A 700 23.22 51.43 35.89
C ALA A 700 22.08 50.73 35.14
N VAL A 701 20.84 51.19 35.31
CA VAL A 701 19.69 50.61 34.58
C VAL A 701 19.69 51.03 33.11
N GLY A 702 20.09 52.27 32.80
CA GLY A 702 20.25 52.75 31.43
C GLY A 702 21.28 51.94 30.64
N GLN A 703 22.48 51.73 31.19
CA GLN A 703 23.53 50.93 30.54
C GLN A 703 23.11 49.48 30.28
N LEU A 704 22.34 48.87 31.20
CA LEU A 704 21.82 47.52 31.02
C LEU A 704 20.83 47.45 29.84
N ILE A 705 19.96 48.45 29.72
CA ILE A 705 18.99 48.56 28.63
C ILE A 705 19.70 48.83 27.28
N ASP A 706 20.72 49.69 27.26
CA ASP A 706 21.50 49.97 26.05
C ASP A 706 22.23 48.74 25.53
N ASP A 707 22.95 48.00 26.39
CA ASP A 707 23.64 46.76 25.98
C ASP A 707 22.63 45.66 25.59
N ALA A 708 21.46 45.56 26.25
CA ALA A 708 20.41 44.61 25.88
C ALA A 708 19.78 44.92 24.51
N ASN A 709 19.47 46.20 24.23
CA ASN A 709 18.96 46.64 22.93
C ASN A 709 20.01 46.42 21.83
N SER A 710 21.27 46.78 22.08
CA SER A 710 22.37 46.60 21.12
C SER A 710 22.58 45.13 20.74
N LEU A 711 22.50 44.21 21.71
CA LEU A 711 22.57 42.77 21.44
C LEU A 711 21.33 42.23 20.73
N ALA A 712 20.13 42.73 21.06
CA ALA A 712 18.90 42.35 20.37
C ALA A 712 18.91 42.81 18.91
N ASP A 713 19.37 44.04 18.63
CA ASP A 713 19.53 44.59 17.28
C ASP A 713 20.60 43.81 16.50
N ALA A 714 21.76 43.51 17.10
CA ALA A 714 22.80 42.72 16.45
C ALA A 714 22.28 41.32 16.07
N ALA A 715 21.64 40.62 17.01
CA ALA A 715 21.05 39.31 16.75
C ALA A 715 19.92 39.35 15.71
N SER A 716 19.06 40.38 15.73
CA SER A 716 18.01 40.57 14.72
C SER A 716 18.56 40.88 13.33
N ASN A 717 19.75 41.48 13.24
CA ASN A 717 20.47 41.71 11.98
C ASN A 717 21.36 40.52 11.56
N GLY A 718 21.38 39.44 12.34
CA GLY A 718 22.17 38.23 12.07
C GLY A 718 23.63 38.29 12.52
N ASP A 719 24.06 39.36 13.18
CA ASP A 719 25.36 39.41 13.87
C ASP A 719 25.25 38.76 15.25
N LEU A 720 25.30 37.43 15.25
CA LEU A 720 25.33 36.63 16.48
C LEU A 720 26.71 36.64 17.15
N ALA A 721 27.74 37.29 16.58
CA ALA A 721 29.07 37.39 17.15
C ALA A 721 29.23 38.59 18.11
N ALA A 722 28.33 39.57 18.06
CA ALA A 722 28.29 40.70 18.99
C ALA A 722 28.18 40.25 20.46
N ARG A 723 28.93 40.89 21.35
CA ARG A 723 28.95 40.63 22.81
C ARG A 723 28.93 41.95 23.56
N ALA A 724 28.18 42.02 24.65
CA ALA A 724 28.20 43.17 25.54
C ALA A 724 29.35 43.06 26.55
N ASP A 725 29.91 44.21 26.94
CA ASP A 725 31.07 44.27 27.83
C ASP A 725 30.62 44.12 29.29
N THR A 726 30.86 42.93 29.86
CA THR A 726 30.50 42.62 31.24
C THR A 726 31.20 43.52 32.27
N SER A 727 32.32 44.18 31.93
CA SER A 727 33.07 45.01 32.86
C SER A 727 32.43 46.38 33.14
N LYS A 728 31.45 46.80 32.32
CA LYS A 728 30.64 48.01 32.57
C LYS A 728 29.66 47.82 33.74
N HIS A 729 29.26 46.58 34.01
CA HIS A 729 28.18 46.23 34.93
C HIS A 729 28.73 45.71 36.27
N GLN A 730 27.90 45.74 37.31
CA GLN A 730 28.25 45.26 38.66
C GLN A 730 27.08 44.50 39.29
N GLY A 731 27.37 43.51 40.13
CA GLY A 731 26.35 42.67 40.78
C GLY A 731 25.49 41.91 39.77
N ASP A 732 24.21 41.73 40.08
CA ASP A 732 23.26 40.95 39.27
C ASP A 732 23.19 41.41 37.80
N PHE A 733 23.41 42.70 37.50
CA PHE A 733 23.45 43.21 36.13
C PHE A 733 24.62 42.64 35.32
N GLN A 734 25.78 42.38 35.97
CA GLN A 734 26.91 41.71 35.35
C GLN A 734 26.61 40.23 35.08
N GLU A 735 25.90 39.55 35.99
CA GLU A 735 25.47 38.16 35.79
C GLU A 735 24.49 38.03 34.61
N ILE A 736 23.54 38.96 34.48
CA ILE A 736 22.60 39.02 33.34
C ILE A 736 23.35 39.12 32.01
N ILE A 737 24.26 40.09 31.86
CA ILE A 737 25.03 40.27 30.62
C ILE A 737 25.94 39.06 30.33
N THR A 738 26.54 38.48 31.37
CA THR A 738 27.35 37.25 31.23
C THR A 738 26.49 36.08 30.72
N GLY A 739 25.30 35.89 31.29
CA GLY A 739 24.36 34.86 30.85
C GLY A 739 23.87 35.05 29.41
N VAL A 740 23.59 36.28 28.98
CA VAL A 740 23.22 36.60 27.59
C VAL A 740 24.37 36.30 26.63
N ASN A 741 25.61 36.68 26.96
CA ASN A 741 26.79 36.37 26.16
C ASN A 741 27.00 34.84 26.01
N THR A 742 26.86 34.08 27.11
CA THR A 742 26.96 32.60 27.10
C THR A 742 25.85 31.95 26.27
N LEU A 743 24.62 32.48 26.32
CA LEU A 743 23.52 32.02 25.46
C LEU A 743 23.84 32.22 23.97
N LEU A 744 24.40 33.37 23.59
CA LEU A 744 24.81 33.63 22.21
C LEU A 744 25.94 32.69 21.75
N GLU A 745 26.91 32.36 22.62
CA GLU A 745 27.96 31.38 22.29
C GLU A 745 27.39 29.98 22.02
N ALA A 746 26.43 29.53 22.84
CA ALA A 746 25.76 28.24 22.66
C ALA A 746 24.94 28.15 21.35
N VAL A 747 24.52 29.29 20.79
CA VAL A 747 23.78 29.38 19.52
C VAL A 747 24.71 29.53 18.30
N VAL A 748 25.83 30.25 18.42
CA VAL A 748 26.74 30.51 17.28
C VAL A 748 27.42 29.24 16.76
N ALA A 749 28.02 28.43 17.64
CA ALA A 749 28.85 27.31 17.20
C ALA A 749 28.10 26.27 16.32
N PRO A 750 26.88 25.82 16.66
CA PRO A 750 26.10 24.94 15.78
C PRO A 750 25.74 25.59 14.42
N MET A 751 25.53 26.91 14.38
CA MET A 751 25.16 27.63 13.16
C MET A 751 26.35 27.80 12.21
N ASP A 752 27.55 28.11 12.72
CA ASP A 752 28.75 28.24 11.88
C ASP A 752 29.24 26.88 11.35
N GLU A 753 29.14 25.78 12.12
CA GLU A 753 29.44 24.44 11.59
C GLU A 753 28.43 24.03 10.50
N CYS A 754 27.12 24.23 10.74
CA CYS A 754 26.06 24.01 9.75
C CYS A 754 26.34 24.78 8.44
N LYS A 755 26.67 26.08 8.54
CA LYS A 755 27.05 26.94 7.42
C LYS A 755 28.29 26.44 6.69
N SER A 756 29.31 25.96 7.41
CA SER A 756 30.52 25.38 6.84
C SER A 756 30.19 24.14 6.01
N VAL A 757 29.48 23.16 6.60
CA VAL A 757 29.07 21.92 5.93
C VAL A 757 28.21 22.23 4.69
N MET A 758 27.18 23.06 4.83
CA MET A 758 26.31 23.45 3.70
C MET A 758 27.06 24.21 2.59
N THR A 759 28.14 24.92 2.92
CA THR A 759 29.01 25.57 1.91
C THR A 759 29.80 24.56 1.09
N GLN A 760 30.20 23.42 1.67
CA GLN A 760 30.89 22.36 0.93
C GLN A 760 29.91 21.55 0.07
N VAL A 761 28.71 21.29 0.59
CA VAL A 761 27.59 20.68 -0.15
C VAL A 761 27.21 21.49 -1.38
N ALA A 762 27.19 22.83 -1.27
CA ALA A 762 26.96 23.74 -2.41
C ALA A 762 28.07 23.69 -3.48
N LYS A 763 29.28 23.21 -3.15
CA LYS A 763 30.38 22.94 -4.09
C LYS A 763 30.37 21.51 -4.64
N GLY A 764 29.41 20.68 -4.23
CA GLY A 764 29.30 19.28 -4.60
C GLY A 764 29.97 18.30 -3.63
N ASP A 765 30.62 18.75 -2.56
CA ASP A 765 31.22 17.84 -1.58
C ASP A 765 30.17 17.38 -0.54
N LEU A 766 29.76 16.12 -0.68
CA LEU A 766 28.81 15.42 0.20
C LEU A 766 29.53 14.52 1.23
N SER A 767 30.87 14.52 1.30
CA SER A 767 31.61 13.71 2.26
C SER A 767 31.64 14.35 3.67
N GLN A 768 31.50 15.67 3.74
CA GLN A 768 31.49 16.47 4.96
C GLN A 768 30.23 16.23 5.82
N GLN A 769 30.39 16.34 7.14
CA GLN A 769 29.33 16.15 8.13
C GLN A 769 29.55 17.09 9.32
N MET A 770 28.48 17.43 10.04
CA MET A 770 28.56 18.07 11.36
C MET A 770 29.10 17.04 12.36
N GLY A 771 30.26 17.31 12.94
CA GLY A 771 31.03 16.38 13.77
C GLY A 771 30.93 16.64 15.27
N ASP A 772 30.59 17.86 15.67
CA ASP A 772 30.49 18.24 17.08
C ASP A 772 29.23 17.67 17.77
N VAL A 773 29.34 17.44 19.08
CA VAL A 773 28.27 16.84 19.90
C VAL A 773 27.41 17.94 20.52
N TYR A 774 26.28 18.21 19.89
CA TYR A 774 25.28 19.15 20.38
C TYR A 774 24.21 18.48 21.25
N ALA A 775 23.45 19.29 21.98
CA ALA A 775 22.31 18.87 22.80
C ALA A 775 21.01 19.56 22.34
N GLY A 776 19.86 19.00 22.72
CA GLY A 776 18.55 19.56 22.37
C GLY A 776 18.31 19.65 20.86
N ASP A 777 17.69 20.74 20.42
CA ASP A 777 17.31 20.93 19.01
C ASP A 777 18.50 21.00 18.04
N PHE A 778 19.68 21.46 18.51
CA PHE A 778 20.90 21.46 17.70
C PHE A 778 21.43 20.04 17.41
N ALA A 779 21.18 19.08 18.31
CA ALA A 779 21.49 17.66 18.05
C ALA A 779 20.60 17.11 16.92
N LEU A 780 19.30 17.46 16.94
CA LEU A 780 18.36 17.08 15.90
C LEU A 780 18.69 17.73 14.55
N LEU A 781 19.18 18.98 14.56
CA LEU A 781 19.66 19.68 13.36
C LEU A 781 20.86 18.96 12.74
N SER A 782 21.92 18.71 13.53
CA SER A 782 23.12 17.98 13.08
C SER A 782 22.75 16.59 12.53
N GLN A 783 21.92 15.82 13.23
CA GLN A 783 21.42 14.53 12.76
C GLN A 783 20.65 14.65 11.43
N SER A 784 19.79 15.67 11.29
CA SER A 784 18.95 15.87 10.10
C SER A 784 19.78 16.27 8.87
N ILE A 785 20.79 17.13 9.05
CA ILE A 785 21.75 17.49 8.01
C ILE A 785 22.54 16.25 7.61
N ASN A 786 23.22 15.57 8.55
CA ASN A 786 24.04 14.39 8.26
C ASN A 786 23.23 13.27 7.59
N THR A 787 21.97 13.06 8.00
CA THR A 787 21.06 12.09 7.36
C THR A 787 20.71 12.50 5.92
N SER A 788 20.50 13.80 5.67
CA SER A 788 20.20 14.31 4.33
C SER A 788 21.40 14.17 3.39
N LEU A 789 22.61 14.43 3.87
CA LEU A 789 23.85 14.27 3.10
C LEU A 789 24.11 12.80 2.76
N ASN A 790 23.95 11.88 3.71
CA ASN A 790 24.05 10.44 3.45
C ASN A 790 23.04 9.98 2.39
N ARG A 791 21.80 10.51 2.41
CA ARG A 791 20.78 10.20 1.38
C ARG A 791 21.16 10.74 0.01
N LEU A 792 21.62 11.99 -0.08
CA LEU A 792 22.06 12.60 -1.35
C LEU A 792 23.28 11.87 -1.92
N SER A 793 24.27 11.53 -1.08
CA SER A 793 25.43 10.71 -1.44
C SER A 793 25.00 9.38 -2.04
N SER A 794 24.07 8.67 -1.39
CA SER A 794 23.56 7.39 -1.88
C SER A 794 22.79 7.51 -3.19
N VAL A 795 22.03 8.60 -3.40
CA VAL A 795 21.37 8.87 -4.69
C VAL A 795 22.39 9.13 -5.80
N VAL A 796 23.41 9.96 -5.56
CA VAL A 796 24.49 10.21 -6.54
C VAL A 796 25.20 8.90 -6.92
N GLU A 797 25.52 8.05 -5.94
CA GLU A 797 26.15 6.74 -6.15
C GLU A 797 25.25 5.79 -6.95
N GLN A 798 23.96 5.72 -6.64
CA GLN A 798 22.98 4.91 -7.38
C GLN A 798 22.81 5.38 -8.83
N VAL A 799 22.77 6.70 -9.09
CA VAL A 799 22.64 7.21 -10.47
C VAL A 799 23.96 7.01 -11.24
N MET A 800 25.13 7.17 -10.60
CA MET A 800 26.43 6.83 -11.20
C MET A 800 26.53 5.34 -11.57
N ALA A 801 26.10 4.44 -10.69
CA ALA A 801 26.04 3.01 -10.98
C ALA A 801 25.07 2.71 -12.13
N SER A 802 23.89 3.34 -12.13
CA SER A 802 22.89 3.21 -13.20
C SER A 802 23.43 3.69 -14.54
N ALA A 803 24.13 4.84 -14.59
CA ALA A 803 24.75 5.35 -15.81
C ALA A 803 25.89 4.45 -16.31
N ASN A 804 26.69 3.85 -15.42
CA ASN A 804 27.67 2.83 -15.82
C ASN A 804 27.00 1.58 -16.41
N GLN A 805 25.89 1.12 -15.82
CA GLN A 805 25.14 -0.02 -16.33
C GLN A 805 24.51 0.28 -17.70
N THR A 806 23.89 1.46 -17.89
CA THR A 806 23.32 1.89 -19.18
C THR A 806 24.37 1.93 -20.28
N ASP A 807 25.57 2.46 -20.00
CA ASP A 807 26.67 2.54 -20.96
C ASP A 807 27.17 1.14 -21.38
N ASN A 808 27.32 0.22 -20.41
CA ASN A 808 27.68 -1.17 -20.69
C ASN A 808 26.61 -1.88 -21.53
N SER A 809 25.33 -1.77 -21.14
CA SER A 809 24.22 -2.36 -21.91
C SER A 809 24.07 -1.76 -23.32
N SER A 810 24.50 -0.51 -23.53
CA SER A 810 24.53 0.13 -24.85
C SER A 810 25.61 -0.49 -25.75
N ASN A 811 26.78 -0.80 -25.19
CA ASN A 811 27.85 -1.50 -25.90
C ASN A 811 27.48 -2.97 -26.22
N ASP A 812 26.82 -3.66 -25.29
CA ASP A 812 26.28 -5.00 -25.51
C ASP A 812 25.21 -5.00 -26.63
N LEU A 813 24.29 -4.02 -26.60
CA LEU A 813 23.26 -3.84 -27.63
C LEU A 813 23.89 -3.56 -29.00
N SER A 814 24.86 -2.65 -29.09
CA SER A 814 25.59 -2.36 -30.32
C SER A 814 26.26 -3.63 -30.90
N SER A 815 26.87 -4.44 -30.05
CA SER A 815 27.48 -5.73 -30.44
C SER A 815 26.45 -6.75 -30.94
N ALA A 816 25.29 -6.83 -30.29
CA ALA A 816 24.18 -7.69 -30.70
C ALA A 816 23.57 -7.23 -32.05
N VAL A 817 23.46 -5.92 -32.28
CA VAL A 817 22.97 -5.32 -33.52
C VAL A 817 23.90 -5.61 -34.70
N VAL A 818 25.22 -5.53 -34.51
CA VAL A 818 26.20 -5.95 -35.54
C VAL A 818 26.00 -7.43 -35.92
N ASN A 819 25.79 -8.30 -34.94
CA ASN A 819 25.52 -9.72 -35.20
C ASN A 819 24.17 -9.94 -35.93
N LEU A 820 23.12 -9.20 -35.56
CA LEU A 820 21.82 -9.23 -36.21
C LEU A 820 21.92 -8.79 -37.68
N SER A 821 22.63 -7.69 -37.96
CA SER A 821 22.86 -7.20 -39.31
C SER A 821 23.56 -8.24 -40.20
N GLN A 822 24.67 -8.81 -39.71
CA GLN A 822 25.40 -9.87 -40.43
C GLN A 822 24.55 -11.12 -40.69
N ARG A 823 23.73 -11.54 -39.72
CA ARG A 823 22.80 -12.67 -39.90
C ARG A 823 21.66 -12.37 -40.88
N THR A 824 21.20 -11.12 -40.91
CA THR A 824 20.15 -10.65 -41.84
C THR A 824 20.66 -10.65 -43.28
N GLU A 825 21.90 -10.21 -43.52
CA GLU A 825 22.57 -10.29 -44.82
C GLU A 825 22.77 -11.74 -45.31
N GLN A 826 23.21 -12.63 -44.41
CA GLN A 826 23.32 -14.07 -44.69
C GLN A 826 21.94 -14.69 -45.00
N GLN A 827 20.90 -14.29 -44.28
CA GLN A 827 19.52 -14.75 -44.51
C GLN A 827 18.97 -14.28 -45.86
N ALA A 828 19.22 -13.03 -46.26
CA ALA A 828 18.85 -12.52 -47.58
C ALA A 828 19.49 -13.37 -48.71
N THR A 829 20.80 -13.62 -48.60
CA THR A 829 21.55 -14.46 -49.55
C THR A 829 21.00 -15.89 -49.63
N ALA A 830 20.61 -16.46 -48.48
CA ALA A 830 20.01 -17.80 -48.42
C ALA A 830 18.61 -17.85 -49.05
N LEU A 831 17.78 -16.82 -48.85
CA LEU A 831 16.45 -16.71 -49.45
C LEU A 831 16.53 -16.57 -50.98
N GLU A 832 17.44 -15.74 -51.49
CA GLU A 832 17.67 -15.56 -52.93
C GLU A 832 18.06 -16.88 -53.61
N LYS A 833 19.00 -17.63 -53.00
CA LYS A 833 19.38 -18.96 -53.48
C LYS A 833 18.24 -19.98 -53.39
N THR A 834 17.43 -19.94 -52.33
CA THR A 834 16.26 -20.81 -52.16
C THR A 834 15.21 -20.51 -53.23
N ARG A 835 14.97 -19.24 -53.55
CA ARG A 835 14.04 -18.80 -54.60
C ARG A 835 14.45 -19.32 -55.98
N SER A 836 15.76 -19.31 -56.30
CA SER A 836 16.28 -19.93 -57.53
C SER A 836 15.99 -21.44 -57.59
N LEU A 837 16.28 -22.16 -56.51
CA LEU A 837 16.03 -23.62 -56.42
C LEU A 837 14.53 -23.96 -56.48
N MET A 838 13.65 -23.12 -55.94
CA MET A 838 12.20 -23.29 -56.07
C MET A 838 11.71 -23.05 -57.51
N GLY A 839 12.39 -22.19 -58.29
CA GLY A 839 12.17 -22.05 -59.72
C GLY A 839 12.46 -23.36 -60.48
N GLU A 840 13.66 -23.92 -60.30
CA GLU A 840 14.08 -25.19 -60.91
C GLU A 840 13.17 -26.36 -60.48
N LEU A 841 12.78 -26.42 -59.20
CA LEU A 841 11.82 -27.42 -58.71
C LEU A 841 10.43 -27.29 -59.35
N THR A 842 9.94 -26.06 -59.55
CA THR A 842 8.66 -25.82 -60.23
C THR A 842 8.69 -26.36 -61.65
N GLU A 843 9.76 -26.06 -62.41
CA GLU A 843 9.94 -26.55 -63.78
C GLU A 843 10.04 -28.08 -63.85
N SER A 844 10.78 -28.69 -62.91
CA SER A 844 10.94 -30.14 -62.82
C SER A 844 9.64 -30.88 -62.47
N VAL A 845 8.81 -30.32 -61.58
CA VAL A 845 7.49 -30.87 -61.23
C VAL A 845 6.51 -30.73 -62.39
N VAL A 846 6.48 -29.59 -63.09
CA VAL A 846 5.65 -29.42 -64.30
C VAL A 846 6.07 -30.41 -65.39
N SER A 847 7.38 -30.56 -65.64
CA SER A 847 7.88 -31.57 -66.59
C SER A 847 7.52 -33.00 -66.20
N SER A 848 7.44 -33.30 -64.90
CA SER A 848 7.04 -34.61 -64.38
C SER A 848 5.55 -34.89 -64.59
N ALA A 849 4.69 -33.88 -64.42
CA ALA A 849 3.26 -33.97 -64.75
C ALA A 849 3.03 -34.25 -66.25
N ASP A 850 3.68 -33.49 -67.13
CA ASP A 850 3.60 -33.70 -68.59
C ASP A 850 4.10 -35.10 -69.00
N LYS A 851 5.21 -35.57 -68.42
CA LYS A 851 5.74 -36.91 -68.69
C LYS A 851 4.80 -38.00 -68.19
N ALA A 852 4.16 -37.83 -67.04
CA ALA A 852 3.14 -38.74 -66.55
C ALA A 852 1.94 -38.78 -67.51
N GLN A 853 1.41 -37.64 -67.94
CA GLN A 853 0.29 -37.60 -68.89
C GLN A 853 0.61 -38.32 -70.21
N ASN A 854 1.81 -38.11 -70.77
CA ASN A 854 2.26 -38.80 -71.98
C ASN A 854 2.44 -40.31 -71.77
N ALA A 855 3.01 -40.74 -70.64
CA ALA A 855 3.17 -42.16 -70.31
C ALA A 855 1.82 -42.87 -70.07
N ASN A 856 0.82 -42.14 -69.56
CA ASN A 856 -0.53 -42.67 -69.36
C ASN A 856 -1.20 -42.97 -70.71
N GLN A 857 -1.10 -42.05 -71.67
CA GLN A 857 -1.60 -42.27 -73.04
C GLN A 857 -0.94 -43.50 -73.69
N LEU A 858 0.39 -43.60 -73.61
CA LEU A 858 1.13 -44.74 -74.16
C LEU A 858 0.73 -46.08 -73.51
N SER A 859 0.38 -46.07 -72.22
CA SER A 859 -0.10 -47.25 -71.49
C SER A 859 -1.49 -47.67 -71.97
N ALA A 860 -2.40 -46.72 -72.18
CA ALA A 860 -3.73 -46.97 -72.74
C ALA A 860 -3.68 -47.49 -74.19
N ASP A 861 -2.80 -46.93 -75.02
CA ASP A 861 -2.57 -47.40 -76.40
C ASP A 861 -2.00 -48.84 -76.41
N THR A 862 -1.08 -49.14 -75.49
CA THR A 862 -0.52 -50.49 -75.30
C THR A 862 -1.59 -51.49 -74.85
N GLN A 863 -2.50 -51.08 -73.95
CA GLN A 863 -3.62 -51.91 -73.52
C GLN A 863 -4.56 -52.25 -74.70
N MET A 864 -5.00 -51.26 -75.48
CA MET A 864 -5.83 -51.49 -76.67
C MET A 864 -5.15 -52.43 -77.68
N GLN A 865 -3.84 -52.26 -77.91
CA GLN A 865 -3.08 -53.10 -78.83
C GLN A 865 -3.00 -54.55 -78.35
N ALA A 866 -2.83 -54.76 -77.04
CA ALA A 866 -2.77 -56.09 -76.42
C ALA A 866 -4.15 -56.78 -76.37
N GLU A 867 -5.23 -56.04 -76.10
CA GLU A 867 -6.61 -56.57 -76.18
C GLU A 867 -6.97 -57.01 -77.61
N SER A 868 -6.60 -56.21 -78.63
CA SER A 868 -6.77 -56.58 -80.04
C SER A 868 -5.96 -57.83 -80.39
N GLY A 869 -4.72 -57.94 -79.91
CA GLY A 869 -3.90 -59.14 -80.07
C GLY A 869 -4.51 -60.38 -79.40
N PHE A 870 -5.05 -60.22 -78.18
CA PHE A 870 -5.70 -61.29 -77.43
C PHE A 870 -6.91 -61.86 -78.19
N LYS A 871 -7.71 -60.98 -78.82
CA LYS A 871 -8.82 -61.41 -79.69
C LYS A 871 -8.33 -62.24 -80.89
N VAL A 872 -7.30 -61.78 -81.60
CA VAL A 872 -6.74 -62.51 -82.76
C VAL A 872 -6.18 -63.89 -82.35
N VAL A 873 -5.62 -63.99 -81.13
CA VAL A 873 -5.21 -65.28 -80.57
C VAL A 873 -6.42 -66.19 -80.30
N GLY A 874 -7.53 -65.65 -79.78
CA GLY A 874 -8.79 -66.39 -79.64
C GLY A 874 -9.30 -66.96 -80.96
N ASP A 875 -9.41 -66.13 -82.00
CA ASP A 875 -9.83 -66.54 -83.34
C ASP A 875 -8.91 -67.66 -83.91
N ALA A 876 -7.62 -67.65 -83.56
CA ALA A 876 -6.66 -68.69 -83.94
C ALA A 876 -6.79 -70.00 -83.14
N VAL A 877 -7.17 -69.95 -81.85
CA VAL A 877 -7.49 -71.16 -81.06
C VAL A 877 -8.73 -71.85 -81.62
N ASP A 878 -9.78 -71.10 -81.94
CA ASP A 878 -11.00 -71.64 -82.54
C ASP A 878 -10.72 -72.31 -83.89
N SER A 879 -9.92 -71.65 -84.74
CA SER A 879 -9.45 -72.22 -86.01
C SER A 879 -8.67 -73.53 -85.82
N MET A 880 -7.80 -73.63 -84.82
CA MET A 880 -7.06 -74.88 -84.53
C MET A 880 -7.98 -75.99 -84.03
N ASN A 881 -9.01 -75.67 -83.24
CA ASN A 881 -10.03 -76.63 -82.80
C ASN A 881 -10.85 -77.17 -83.99
N GLU A 882 -11.22 -76.32 -84.95
CA GLU A 882 -11.89 -76.77 -86.19
C GLU A 882 -11.00 -77.72 -87.02
N ILE A 883 -9.71 -77.40 -87.17
CA ILE A 883 -8.75 -78.26 -87.88
C ILE A 883 -8.54 -79.60 -87.15
N ASN A 884 -8.54 -79.60 -85.81
CA ASN A 884 -8.46 -80.83 -85.02
C ASN A 884 -9.68 -81.73 -85.27
N GLN A 885 -10.89 -81.18 -85.17
CA GLN A 885 -12.14 -81.92 -85.46
C GLN A 885 -12.20 -82.43 -86.90
N ALA A 886 -11.70 -81.66 -87.88
CA ALA A 886 -11.61 -82.11 -89.27
C ALA A 886 -10.63 -83.28 -89.42
N SER A 887 -9.51 -83.26 -88.69
CA SER A 887 -8.49 -84.32 -88.69
C SER A 887 -8.98 -85.61 -88.03
N GLU A 888 -9.79 -85.52 -86.97
CA GLU A 888 -10.49 -86.66 -86.37
C GLU A 888 -11.45 -87.31 -87.38
N ARG A 889 -12.31 -86.53 -88.04
CA ARG A 889 -13.23 -87.06 -89.09
C ARG A 889 -12.48 -87.72 -90.25
N ILE A 890 -11.32 -87.20 -90.65
CA ILE A 890 -10.46 -87.85 -91.65
C ILE A 890 -9.93 -89.19 -91.13
N THR A 891 -9.56 -89.27 -89.85
CA THR A 891 -9.10 -90.53 -89.21
C THR A 891 -10.19 -91.60 -89.25
N ASP A 892 -11.46 -91.24 -89.00
CA ASP A 892 -12.60 -92.14 -89.09
C ASP A 892 -12.84 -92.64 -90.52
N ILE A 893 -12.84 -91.72 -91.50
CA ILE A 893 -13.01 -92.06 -92.93
C ILE A 893 -11.90 -93.00 -93.40
N ILE A 894 -10.65 -92.76 -92.99
CA ILE A 894 -9.50 -93.62 -93.32
C ILE A 894 -9.61 -94.98 -92.63
N GLY A 895 -10.19 -95.04 -91.42
CA GLY A 895 -10.55 -96.31 -90.77
C GLY A 895 -11.54 -97.14 -91.58
N VAL A 896 -12.59 -96.50 -92.11
CA VAL A 896 -13.57 -97.17 -92.99
C VAL A 896 -12.93 -97.62 -94.30
N ILE A 897 -11.99 -96.85 -94.87
CA ILE A 897 -11.26 -97.23 -96.10
C ILE A 897 -10.35 -98.45 -95.85
N ASP A 898 -9.67 -98.52 -94.71
CA ASP A 898 -8.87 -99.68 -94.31
C ASP A 898 -9.75 -100.94 -94.11
N GLU A 899 -10.93 -100.78 -93.52
CA GLU A 899 -11.91 -101.87 -93.39
C GLU A 899 -12.43 -102.34 -94.76
N ILE A 900 -12.79 -101.42 -95.66
CA ILE A 900 -13.21 -101.75 -97.03
C ILE A 900 -12.08 -102.47 -97.78
N ALA A 901 -10.82 -102.03 -97.61
CA ALA A 901 -9.66 -102.67 -98.21
C ALA A 901 -9.46 -104.10 -97.66
N PHE A 902 -9.62 -104.30 -96.36
CA PHE A 902 -9.56 -105.63 -95.72
C PHE A 902 -10.67 -106.56 -96.23
N GLN A 903 -11.92 -106.09 -96.27
CA GLN A 903 -13.07 -106.83 -96.81
C GLN A 903 -12.87 -107.17 -98.30
N THR A 904 -12.34 -106.23 -99.09
CA THR A 904 -12.04 -106.44 -100.53
C THR A 904 -10.93 -107.48 -100.73
N ASN A 905 -9.89 -107.47 -99.90
CA ASN A 905 -8.82 -108.50 -99.90
C ASN A 905 -9.36 -109.89 -99.55
N LEU A 906 -10.30 -110.00 -98.60
CA LEU A 906 -10.99 -111.27 -98.28
C LEU A 906 -11.91 -111.76 -99.40
N LEU A 907 -12.71 -110.87 -100.00
CA LEU A 907 -13.58 -111.19 -101.14
C LEU A 907 -12.74 -111.65 -102.35
N ALA A 908 -11.65 -110.95 -102.64
CA ALA A 908 -10.72 -111.30 -103.72
C ALA A 908 -9.98 -112.61 -103.46
N LEU A 909 -9.60 -112.90 -102.20
CA LEU A 909 -9.06 -114.20 -101.80
C LEU A 909 -10.08 -115.33 -102.05
N ASN A 910 -11.32 -115.16 -101.61
CA ASN A 910 -12.39 -116.15 -101.83
C ASN A 910 -12.66 -116.37 -103.33
N ALA A 911 -12.72 -115.30 -104.12
CA ALA A 911 -12.88 -115.37 -105.56
C ALA A 911 -11.69 -116.07 -106.26
N ALA A 912 -10.45 -115.81 -105.82
CA ALA A 912 -9.26 -116.48 -106.35
C ALA A 912 -9.24 -117.98 -106.03
N VAL A 913 -9.70 -118.37 -104.83
CA VAL A 913 -9.83 -119.78 -104.43
C VAL A 913 -10.87 -120.51 -105.28
N GLU A 914 -12.05 -119.94 -105.46
CA GLU A 914 -13.12 -120.58 -106.25
C GLU A 914 -12.78 -120.58 -107.76
N ALA A 915 -12.08 -119.55 -108.26
CA ALA A 915 -11.52 -119.53 -109.62
C ALA A 915 -10.43 -120.61 -109.83
N ALA A 916 -9.58 -120.87 -108.83
CA ALA A 916 -8.63 -121.97 -108.88
C ALA A 916 -9.34 -123.35 -108.88
N ARG A 917 -10.45 -123.46 -108.13
CA ARG A 917 -11.31 -124.66 -108.06
C ARG A 917 -11.98 -124.99 -109.41
N ALA A 918 -12.27 -123.98 -110.24
CA ALA A 918 -12.82 -124.12 -111.59
C ALA A 918 -11.78 -124.52 -112.69
N GLY A 919 -10.51 -124.70 -112.32
CA GLY A 919 -9.48 -125.24 -113.22
C GLY A 919 -9.21 -124.38 -114.45
N LYS A 920 -9.15 -124.99 -115.66
CA LYS A 920 -8.76 -124.27 -116.89
C LYS A 920 -9.72 -123.12 -117.27
N GLN A 921 -10.99 -123.19 -116.90
CA GLN A 921 -11.97 -122.14 -117.21
C GLN A 921 -11.89 -120.93 -116.26
N GLY A 922 -11.39 -121.12 -115.03
CA GLY A 922 -11.30 -120.05 -114.03
C GLY A 922 -10.07 -119.14 -114.15
N LYS A 923 -9.11 -119.46 -115.04
CA LYS A 923 -7.82 -118.75 -115.12
C LYS A 923 -7.92 -117.23 -115.29
N GLY A 924 -8.86 -116.74 -116.11
CA GLY A 924 -9.06 -115.29 -116.30
C GLY A 924 -9.54 -114.60 -115.03
N PHE A 925 -10.51 -115.21 -114.34
CA PHE A 925 -11.02 -114.72 -113.06
C PHE A 925 -9.97 -114.75 -111.94
N ALA A 926 -9.11 -115.79 -111.90
CA ALA A 926 -8.05 -115.88 -110.90
C ALA A 926 -7.02 -114.75 -111.03
N VAL A 927 -6.70 -114.31 -112.25
CA VAL A 927 -5.81 -113.16 -112.48
C VAL A 927 -6.48 -111.86 -112.03
N VAL A 928 -7.74 -111.62 -112.40
CA VAL A 928 -8.49 -110.43 -111.96
C VAL A 928 -8.63 -110.39 -110.43
N ALA A 929 -8.93 -111.52 -109.80
CA ALA A 929 -9.01 -111.62 -108.34
C ALA A 929 -7.64 -111.39 -107.67
N GLY A 930 -6.54 -111.87 -108.28
CA GLY A 930 -5.19 -111.56 -107.82
C GLY A 930 -4.86 -110.06 -107.89
N GLU A 931 -5.25 -109.39 -108.97
CA GLU A 931 -5.03 -107.94 -109.16
C GLU A 931 -5.89 -107.11 -108.20
N VAL A 932 -7.17 -107.45 -108.03
CA VAL A 932 -8.06 -106.81 -107.04
C VAL A 932 -7.53 -107.00 -105.62
N ARG A 933 -6.96 -108.17 -105.31
CA ARG A 933 -6.32 -108.44 -104.02
C ARG A 933 -5.06 -107.59 -103.80
N ALA A 934 -4.20 -107.49 -104.81
CA ALA A 934 -3.00 -106.64 -104.76
C ALA A 934 -3.36 -105.15 -104.62
N LEU A 935 -4.41 -104.70 -105.32
CA LEU A 935 -4.96 -103.35 -105.18
C LEU A 935 -5.51 -103.10 -103.78
N ALA A 936 -6.30 -104.03 -103.23
CA ALA A 936 -6.84 -103.94 -101.88
C ALA A 936 -5.73 -103.89 -100.81
N GLN A 937 -4.68 -104.71 -100.95
CA GLN A 937 -3.53 -104.68 -100.05
C GLN A 937 -2.76 -103.36 -100.14
N ARG A 938 -2.59 -102.79 -101.35
CA ARG A 938 -2.03 -101.44 -101.53
C ARG A 938 -2.90 -100.35 -100.90
N SER A 939 -4.21 -100.44 -101.02
CA SER A 939 -5.15 -99.50 -100.39
C SER A 939 -5.09 -99.54 -98.87
N ALA A 940 -4.99 -100.73 -98.26
CA ALA A 940 -4.80 -100.88 -96.81
C ALA A 940 -3.46 -100.28 -96.33
N THR A 941 -2.36 -100.53 -97.06
CA THR A 941 -1.07 -99.90 -96.73
C THR A 941 -1.13 -98.37 -96.83
N ALA A 942 -1.71 -97.83 -97.92
CA ALA A 942 -1.87 -96.39 -98.08
C ALA A 942 -2.80 -95.77 -97.02
N ALA A 943 -3.90 -96.43 -96.67
CA ALA A 943 -4.79 -95.99 -95.59
C ALA A 943 -4.05 -95.95 -94.25
N LYS A 944 -3.22 -96.96 -93.95
CA LYS A 944 -2.40 -96.96 -92.74
C LYS A 944 -1.36 -95.82 -92.72
N GLU A 945 -0.66 -95.58 -93.83
CA GLU A 945 0.28 -94.45 -93.95
C GLU A 945 -0.42 -93.10 -93.75
N ILE A 946 -1.59 -92.89 -94.35
CA ILE A 946 -2.40 -91.69 -94.14
C ILE A 946 -2.83 -91.57 -92.67
N LYS A 947 -3.23 -92.67 -92.03
CA LYS A 947 -3.64 -92.69 -90.61
C LYS A 947 -2.49 -92.28 -89.68
N GLU A 948 -1.27 -92.73 -89.97
CA GLU A 948 -0.06 -92.32 -89.23
C GLU A 948 0.28 -90.83 -89.46
N LEU A 949 0.17 -90.33 -90.70
CA LEU A 949 0.36 -88.91 -91.03
C LEU A 949 -0.68 -87.98 -90.39
N ILE A 950 -1.97 -88.37 -90.39
CA ILE A 950 -3.04 -87.59 -89.77
C ILE A 950 -2.86 -87.57 -88.25
N ARG A 951 -2.49 -88.69 -87.63
CA ARG A 951 -2.16 -88.73 -86.19
C ARG A 951 -1.01 -87.78 -85.84
N ALA A 952 0.06 -87.80 -86.63
CA ALA A 952 1.19 -86.87 -86.44
C ALA A 952 0.81 -85.39 -86.66
N ASN A 953 -0.20 -85.11 -87.49
CA ASN A 953 -0.77 -83.76 -87.63
C ASN A 953 -1.63 -83.38 -86.42
N VAL A 954 -2.48 -84.27 -85.90
CA VAL A 954 -3.28 -84.05 -84.67
C VAL A 954 -2.36 -83.73 -83.49
N ASP A 955 -1.28 -84.50 -83.31
CA ASP A 955 -0.28 -84.24 -82.26
C ASP A 955 0.37 -82.85 -82.42
N LYS A 956 0.67 -82.42 -83.67
CA LYS A 956 1.19 -81.07 -83.95
C LYS A 956 0.17 -79.96 -83.75
N ILE A 957 -1.09 -80.17 -84.10
CA ILE A 957 -2.18 -79.21 -83.89
C ILE A 957 -2.38 -79.01 -82.38
N SER A 958 -2.38 -80.09 -81.59
CA SER A 958 -2.46 -80.03 -80.12
C SER A 958 -1.34 -79.17 -79.51
N VAL A 959 -0.08 -79.39 -79.92
CA VAL A 959 1.06 -78.54 -79.51
C VAL A 959 0.91 -77.10 -79.99
N GLY A 960 0.39 -76.89 -81.21
CA GLY A 960 0.08 -75.56 -81.74
C GLY A 960 -0.95 -74.81 -80.90
N THR A 961 -2.09 -75.44 -80.60
CA THR A 961 -3.14 -74.92 -79.72
C THR A 961 -2.61 -74.57 -78.34
N GLN A 962 -1.70 -75.37 -77.77
CA GLN A 962 -1.07 -75.07 -76.48
C GLN A 962 -0.20 -73.80 -76.55
N LEU A 963 0.63 -73.64 -77.60
CA LEU A 963 1.46 -72.45 -77.79
C LEU A 963 0.65 -71.18 -78.06
N VAL A 964 -0.46 -71.30 -78.81
CA VAL A 964 -1.37 -70.18 -79.08
C VAL A 964 -2.10 -69.76 -77.78
N ASN A 965 -2.62 -70.69 -76.99
CA ASN A 965 -3.20 -70.39 -75.67
C ASN A 965 -2.19 -69.69 -74.74
N GLN A 966 -0.95 -70.21 -74.65
CA GLN A 966 0.12 -69.60 -73.85
C GLN A 966 0.48 -68.18 -74.32
N SER A 967 0.36 -67.91 -75.63
CA SER A 967 0.51 -66.55 -76.18
C SER A 967 -0.63 -65.63 -75.74
N GLY A 968 -1.86 -66.16 -75.65
CA GLY A 968 -3.03 -65.47 -75.10
C GLY A 968 -2.87 -65.11 -73.62
N ASP A 969 -2.43 -66.06 -72.79
CA ASP A 969 -2.11 -65.81 -71.38
C ASP A 969 -1.06 -64.70 -71.22
N THR A 970 -0.05 -64.68 -72.10
CA THR A 970 1.01 -63.66 -72.09
C THR A 970 0.45 -62.27 -72.47
N LEU A 971 -0.44 -62.19 -73.45
CA LEU A 971 -1.12 -60.93 -73.81
C LEU A 971 -2.06 -60.44 -72.71
N SER A 972 -2.77 -61.34 -72.04
CA SER A 972 -3.59 -61.01 -70.86
C SER A 972 -2.74 -60.44 -69.71
N GLN A 973 -1.54 -60.98 -69.47
CA GLN A 973 -0.59 -60.41 -68.52
C GLN A 973 -0.11 -59.00 -68.93
N ILE A 974 0.08 -58.75 -70.23
CA ILE A 974 0.44 -57.41 -70.75
C ILE A 974 -0.71 -56.41 -70.55
N VAL A 975 -1.97 -56.79 -70.81
CA VAL A 975 -3.15 -55.95 -70.56
C VAL A 975 -3.21 -55.53 -69.08
N ASN A 976 -3.11 -56.49 -68.16
CA ASN A 976 -3.12 -56.23 -66.73
C ASN A 976 -1.94 -55.34 -66.28
N ALA A 977 -0.74 -55.57 -66.82
CA ALA A 977 0.45 -54.78 -66.50
C ALA A 977 0.35 -53.34 -67.02
N ALA A 978 -0.20 -53.14 -68.22
CA ALA A 978 -0.45 -51.81 -68.80
C ALA A 978 -1.49 -51.03 -67.99
N GLN A 979 -2.54 -51.70 -67.51
CA GLN A 979 -3.54 -51.07 -66.65
C GLN A 979 -2.97 -50.67 -65.28
N SER A 980 -2.21 -51.54 -64.61
CA SER A 980 -1.52 -51.16 -63.36
C SER A 980 -0.48 -50.05 -63.57
N ALA A 981 0.16 -49.98 -64.74
CA ALA A 981 1.04 -48.86 -65.09
C ALA A 981 0.24 -47.55 -65.23
N SER A 982 -0.89 -47.56 -65.93
CA SER A 982 -1.80 -46.41 -66.06
C SER A 982 -2.26 -45.88 -64.70
N GLU A 983 -2.66 -46.76 -63.77
CA GLU A 983 -3.06 -46.40 -62.41
C GLU A 983 -1.93 -45.70 -61.64
N MET A 984 -0.72 -46.26 -61.62
CA MET A 984 0.44 -45.64 -60.98
C MET A 984 0.82 -44.30 -61.61
N ILE A 985 0.70 -44.16 -62.93
CA ILE A 985 1.02 -42.93 -63.64
C ILE A 985 -0.01 -41.83 -63.36
N ALA A 986 -1.30 -42.17 -63.25
CA ALA A 986 -2.34 -41.24 -62.82
C ALA A 986 -2.12 -40.74 -61.38
N GLU A 987 -1.60 -41.60 -60.49
CA GLU A 987 -1.19 -41.23 -59.14
C GLU A 987 0.00 -40.24 -59.17
N ILE A 988 1.02 -40.47 -60.01
CA ILE A 988 2.15 -39.54 -60.21
C ILE A 988 1.66 -38.16 -60.72
N ALA A 989 0.74 -38.12 -61.68
CA ALA A 989 0.18 -36.87 -62.19
C ALA A 989 -0.55 -36.09 -61.08
N THR A 990 -1.34 -36.79 -60.26
CA THR A 990 -2.06 -36.21 -59.11
C THR A 990 -1.09 -35.67 -58.04
N ILE A 991 -0.03 -36.42 -57.72
CA ILE A 991 1.02 -36.01 -56.77
C ILE A 991 1.78 -34.79 -57.31
N SER A 992 2.06 -34.73 -58.62
CA SER A 992 2.77 -33.62 -59.24
C SER A 992 1.98 -32.30 -59.15
N ASP A 993 0.65 -32.34 -59.32
CA ASP A 993 -0.19 -31.15 -59.18
C ASP A 993 -0.34 -30.69 -57.71
N GLN A 994 -0.37 -31.63 -56.77
CA GLN A 994 -0.26 -31.34 -55.33
C GLN A 994 1.09 -30.70 -54.98
N GLN A 995 2.20 -31.21 -55.52
CA GLN A 995 3.53 -30.63 -55.32
C GLN A 995 3.64 -29.22 -55.91
N ASN A 996 3.11 -28.98 -57.11
CA ASN A 996 3.04 -27.65 -57.72
C ASN A 996 2.28 -26.65 -56.81
N SER A 997 1.15 -27.10 -56.24
CA SER A 997 0.38 -26.30 -55.28
C SER A 997 1.13 -26.04 -53.96
N ALA A 998 1.88 -27.02 -53.45
CA ALA A 998 2.74 -26.84 -52.27
C ALA A 998 3.91 -25.87 -52.54
N ILE A 999 4.56 -25.95 -53.71
CA ILE A 999 5.65 -25.04 -54.10
C ILE A 999 5.16 -23.59 -54.20
N LYS A 1000 3.90 -23.36 -54.66
CA LYS A 1000 3.28 -22.02 -54.63
C LYS A 1000 3.15 -21.47 -53.20
N GLN A 1001 2.77 -22.31 -52.22
CA GLN A 1001 2.72 -21.91 -50.81
C GLN A 1001 4.12 -21.63 -50.23
N VAL A 1002 5.11 -22.46 -50.58
CA VAL A 1002 6.52 -22.22 -50.19
C VAL A 1002 7.04 -20.89 -50.77
N ASN A 1003 6.72 -20.56 -52.02
CA ASN A 1003 7.06 -19.26 -52.62
C ASN A 1003 6.39 -18.09 -51.89
N GLN A 1004 5.15 -18.22 -51.41
CA GLN A 1004 4.51 -17.19 -50.57
C GLN A 1004 5.23 -17.03 -49.22
N ALA A 1005 5.63 -18.13 -48.59
CA ALA A 1005 6.41 -18.09 -47.35
C ALA A 1005 7.81 -17.47 -47.55
N ILE A 1006 8.46 -17.70 -48.70
CA ILE A 1006 9.72 -17.05 -49.07
C ILE A 1006 9.53 -15.53 -49.19
N LEU A 1007 8.47 -15.06 -49.86
CA LEU A 1007 8.17 -13.62 -49.95
C LEU A 1007 7.93 -12.98 -48.57
N GLN A 1008 7.24 -13.66 -47.66
CA GLN A 1008 7.06 -13.19 -46.28
C GLN A 1008 8.38 -13.18 -45.50
N MET A 1009 9.25 -14.17 -45.69
CA MET A 1009 10.60 -14.16 -45.11
C MET A 1009 11.48 -13.06 -45.69
N GLU A 1010 11.32 -12.71 -46.97
CA GLU A 1010 12.01 -11.59 -47.64
C GLU A 1010 11.59 -10.25 -47.01
N GLU A 1011 10.28 -10.04 -46.79
CA GLU A 1011 9.74 -8.87 -46.07
C GLU A 1011 10.26 -8.79 -44.62
N MET A 1012 10.20 -9.88 -43.85
CA MET A 1012 10.76 -9.92 -42.49
C MET A 1012 12.27 -9.67 -42.46
N THR A 1013 13.00 -10.09 -43.49
CA THR A 1013 14.46 -9.84 -43.60
C THR A 1013 14.74 -8.35 -43.81
N GLN A 1014 13.92 -7.66 -44.61
CA GLN A 1014 14.00 -6.19 -44.74
C GLN A 1014 13.61 -5.46 -43.44
N GLN A 1015 12.58 -5.93 -42.73
CA GLN A 1015 12.21 -5.37 -41.43
C GLN A 1015 13.31 -5.56 -40.38
N ASN A 1016 13.99 -6.72 -40.37
CA ASN A 1016 15.14 -6.97 -39.50
C ASN A 1016 16.33 -6.02 -39.79
N ALA A 1017 16.57 -5.68 -41.05
CA ALA A 1017 17.60 -4.70 -41.41
C ALA A 1017 17.25 -3.30 -40.89
N ALA A 1018 16.00 -2.85 -41.07
CA ALA A 1018 15.54 -1.57 -40.54
C ALA A 1018 15.59 -1.51 -38.99
N MET A 1019 15.17 -2.59 -38.31
CA MET A 1019 15.28 -2.69 -36.85
C MET A 1019 16.74 -2.70 -36.37
N ALA A 1020 17.67 -3.26 -37.14
CA ALA A 1020 19.10 -3.20 -36.81
C ALA A 1020 19.64 -1.76 -36.90
N GLU A 1021 19.26 -0.99 -37.92
CA GLU A 1021 19.62 0.44 -38.01
C GLU A 1021 19.05 1.27 -36.85
N GLU A 1022 17.76 1.09 -36.54
CA GLU A 1022 17.08 1.81 -35.44
C GLU A 1022 17.66 1.45 -34.06
N ALA A 1023 17.95 0.16 -33.82
CA ALA A 1023 18.58 -0.30 -32.58
C ALA A 1023 20.04 0.20 -32.45
N SER A 1024 20.77 0.33 -33.57
CA SER A 1024 22.10 0.95 -33.58
C SER A 1024 22.05 2.42 -33.16
N ALA A 1025 21.15 3.20 -33.77
CA ALA A 1025 20.95 4.61 -33.41
C ALA A 1025 20.52 4.77 -31.93
N THR A 1026 19.67 3.87 -31.44
CA THR A 1026 19.25 3.84 -30.03
C THR A 1026 20.42 3.53 -29.09
N ALA A 1027 21.25 2.55 -29.40
CA ALA A 1027 22.43 2.21 -28.61
C ALA A 1027 23.43 3.38 -28.49
N VAL A 1028 23.68 4.10 -29.60
CA VAL A 1028 24.53 5.29 -29.61
C VAL A 1028 23.94 6.40 -28.71
N SER A 1029 22.64 6.68 -28.84
CA SER A 1029 21.95 7.68 -28.02
C SER A 1029 21.96 7.33 -26.52
N MET A 1030 21.80 6.05 -26.17
CA MET A 1030 21.86 5.60 -24.77
C MET A 1030 23.26 5.74 -24.16
N SER A 1031 24.33 5.43 -24.90
CA SER A 1031 25.70 5.66 -24.44
C SER A 1031 26.01 7.16 -24.29
N GLU A 1032 25.52 8.01 -25.21
CA GLU A 1032 25.66 9.47 -25.09
C GLU A 1032 24.95 10.01 -23.82
N GLN A 1033 23.71 9.60 -23.56
CA GLN A 1033 22.98 9.97 -22.34
C GLN A 1033 23.67 9.46 -21.08
N ALA A 1034 24.19 8.23 -21.09
CA ALA A 1034 24.97 7.69 -19.97
C ALA A 1034 26.24 8.50 -19.72
N GLY A 1035 26.96 8.87 -20.78
CA GLY A 1035 28.13 9.76 -20.72
C GLY A 1035 27.79 11.17 -20.22
N GLU A 1036 26.62 11.71 -20.55
CA GLU A 1036 26.14 13.00 -20.03
C GLU A 1036 25.80 12.92 -18.53
N MET A 1037 25.13 11.86 -18.09
CA MET A 1037 24.83 11.62 -16.66
C MET A 1037 26.12 11.52 -15.83
N LYS A 1038 27.10 10.72 -16.27
CA LYS A 1038 28.42 10.62 -15.61
C LYS A 1038 29.10 11.99 -15.47
N ARG A 1039 29.03 12.82 -16.52
CA ARG A 1039 29.65 14.16 -16.57
C ARG A 1039 28.93 15.20 -15.71
N LYS A 1040 27.61 15.08 -15.53
CA LYS A 1040 26.83 15.91 -14.60
C LYS A 1040 27.08 15.53 -13.14
N LEU A 1041 27.35 14.25 -12.86
CA LEU A 1041 27.57 13.73 -11.51
C LEU A 1041 29.04 13.79 -11.06
N SER A 1042 30.01 13.90 -11.98
CA SER A 1042 31.44 13.99 -11.63
C SER A 1042 31.84 15.25 -10.83
N GLY A 1043 30.95 16.23 -10.71
CA GLY A 1043 31.11 17.37 -9.81
C GLY A 1043 30.78 17.09 -8.35
N PHE A 1044 30.26 15.89 -8.01
CA PHE A 1044 29.92 15.51 -6.65
C PHE A 1044 30.94 14.55 -6.05
N THR A 1045 31.45 14.89 -4.86
CA THR A 1045 32.33 14.05 -4.06
C THR A 1045 31.51 13.32 -3.01
N THR A 1046 31.67 12.00 -2.91
CA THR A 1046 31.11 11.17 -1.84
C THR A 1046 32.22 10.47 -1.07
N LYS A 1047 31.92 9.98 0.15
CA LYS A 1047 32.90 9.24 0.96
C LYS A 1047 33.49 8.02 0.24
N VAL A 1048 32.74 7.40 -0.69
CA VAL A 1048 33.23 6.26 -1.48
C VAL A 1048 34.26 6.70 -2.54
N ASN A 1049 34.05 7.85 -3.19
CA ASN A 1049 35.01 8.40 -4.14
C ASN A 1049 36.32 8.83 -3.46
N GLU A 1050 36.25 9.34 -2.23
CA GLU A 1050 37.42 9.79 -1.47
C GLU A 1050 38.36 8.63 -1.08
N VAL A 1051 37.80 7.51 -0.60
CA VAL A 1051 38.56 6.27 -0.31
C VAL A 1051 39.17 5.68 -1.59
N THR A 1052 38.45 5.75 -2.72
CA THR A 1052 38.94 5.24 -4.01
C THR A 1052 40.09 6.09 -4.55
N ALA A 1053 40.02 7.42 -4.39
CA ALA A 1053 41.10 8.34 -4.75
C ALA A 1053 42.35 8.17 -3.86
N GLN A 1054 42.18 7.99 -2.54
CA GLN A 1054 43.29 7.73 -1.63
C GLN A 1054 44.00 6.39 -1.93
N ASN A 1055 43.25 5.34 -2.28
CA ASN A 1055 43.82 4.03 -2.66
C ASN A 1055 44.56 4.05 -4.02
N LEU A 1056 44.26 4.99 -4.91
CA LEU A 1056 45.03 5.21 -6.14
C LEU A 1056 46.37 5.91 -5.85
N ILE A 1057 46.40 6.80 -4.86
CA ILE A 1057 47.62 7.52 -4.44
C ILE A 1057 48.55 6.60 -3.63
N SER A 1058 48.01 5.70 -2.80
CA SER A 1058 48.83 4.74 -2.02
C SER A 1058 49.50 3.64 -2.85
N HIS A 1059 49.18 3.51 -4.14
CA HIS A 1059 49.86 2.62 -5.09
C HIS A 1059 50.86 3.33 -6.01
N THR A 1060 51.19 4.61 -5.76
CA THR A 1060 52.23 5.36 -6.48
C THR A 1060 53.37 5.87 -5.60
N HIS A 1061 53.73 5.08 -4.57
CA HIS A 1061 54.96 5.23 -3.78
C HIS A 1061 55.71 3.90 -3.61
#